data_AF-A0A8B9ZKM6-F1
#
_entry.id   AF-A0A8B9ZKM6-F1
#
_cell.length_a   1.000
_cell.length_b   1.000
_cell.length_c   1.000
_cell.angle_alpha   90.00
_cell.angle_beta   90.00
_cell.angle_gamma   90.00
#
_symmetry.space_group_name_H-M   'P 1'
#
loop_
_entity.id
_entity.type
_entity.pdbx_description
1 polymer ?
#
loop_
_entity_poly.entity_id
_entity_poly.type
_entity_poly.pdbx_seq_one_letter_code
_entity_poly.pdbx_strand_id
1 'polypeptide(L)'
;MTAGPLRQQPGARQGQPRAGLPVTGGNGGVAPVAISRPRARHGAAQACGRARLPHAPPSSSSSFFPFFFSSSSSSRCLPAPPCATLGRAAATAAAWTARSIRRDRAASPSLRLLAAPAAMELPESQCKKVKLSNRVPSWGMQRATNVTYQAHHVSRNKRGQVVGTRSGFRGCTVWLTGLSGAGKTTVSMALEEYLVCHGIPCYTLDGDNIRQGLNKNLGFTPEDREENVRRIAEVAKLFADAGLVCITSFISPYTQDRNNARRIHEGASLPFFEVFVDAPLHVCEQRDVKGLYKKARAGEIKGFTGIDSEYEKPEAPELVLKTDSCDVNDCIQQVVELLQERDIVPVDASYEVKELYVPENKLQLAKTDAESLLTLEINKVDMQWVQVLAEGWATPLNGFMREREYLQCLHFDCLLDGGVINLSVPIVLTATQEDKERLDGCTAIALFYEHRKEERCARQWGTTCKEHPYIKMVMEQGNWLVAELRQKFKEMNADAVFAFQLRNPVHNGHALLMQDTHKQLLERGYRRPVLLLHPLGGWTKEDDVPLMWRMKQHAAVLEEGILNPETTVVAIFPSPMMYAGPTEVQWHCRSRMVAGANFYIVGRDPAGMPHPDTGKDLYEPTHGAKVLTMAPGLRALEIVPFRVAAYNKKKKCMDYYDSERHEDFDFISGTRMRKLAREGQNPPEGFMAPKAWTVLTEYYKSLEKA
;
A
#
# COMPACT_ATOMS: atom_id res chain seq x y z
N MET A 1 11.73 41.94 21.14
CA MET A 1 11.95 43.24 21.83
C MET A 1 12.42 42.88 23.24
N THR A 2 13.52 43.36 23.81
CA THR A 2 14.56 44.33 23.39
C THR A 2 15.93 43.79 23.87
N ALA A 3 16.93 43.71 23.00
CA ALA A 3 18.08 44.64 22.89
C ALA A 3 19.08 44.60 24.08
N GLY A 4 20.36 44.30 23.78
CA GLY A 4 21.48 44.34 24.75
C GLY A 4 22.35 45.61 24.58
N PRO A 5 23.64 45.55 24.94
CA PRO A 5 24.66 46.20 24.10
C PRO A 5 25.95 45.39 23.89
N LEU A 6 26.71 45.74 22.84
CA LEU A 6 28.00 45.12 22.46
C LEU A 6 29.22 45.82 23.10
N ARG A 7 30.36 45.11 23.16
CA ARG A 7 31.69 45.73 22.93
C ARG A 7 32.79 44.76 22.42
N GLN A 8 33.10 44.94 21.13
CA GLN A 8 34.36 44.78 20.37
C GLN A 8 35.48 43.76 20.72
N GLN A 9 36.05 43.24 19.62
CA GLN A 9 37.30 42.47 19.38
C GLN A 9 38.60 43.25 19.76
N PRO A 10 39.86 42.72 19.63
CA PRO A 10 40.32 41.60 18.78
C PRO A 10 41.40 40.63 19.32
N GLY A 11 41.76 39.61 18.52
CA GLY A 11 42.99 38.82 18.68
C GLY A 11 43.14 37.67 17.67
N ALA A 12 44.22 37.66 16.87
CA ALA A 12 44.55 36.56 15.94
C ALA A 12 46.07 36.39 15.74
N ARG A 13 46.57 35.16 15.83
CA ARG A 13 47.91 34.62 15.43
C ARG A 13 47.81 33.08 15.45
N GLN A 14 48.05 32.37 14.35
CA GLN A 14 49.36 31.92 13.80
C GLN A 14 50.09 30.85 14.63
N GLY A 15 50.34 29.67 14.04
CA GLY A 15 51.17 28.59 14.58
C GLY A 15 51.41 27.47 13.55
N GLN A 16 52.68 27.18 13.24
CA GLN A 16 53.15 26.25 12.19
C GLN A 16 53.07 24.75 12.59
N PRO A 17 53.36 23.84 11.64
CA PRO A 17 54.50 22.93 11.84
C PRO A 17 55.68 23.19 10.86
N ARG A 18 56.89 22.75 11.26
CA ARG A 18 58.18 23.00 10.56
C ARG A 18 58.59 21.88 9.59
N ALA A 19 59.65 22.13 8.81
CA ALA A 19 60.14 21.27 7.73
C ALA A 19 61.68 21.04 7.76
N GLY A 20 62.16 20.11 6.92
CA GLY A 20 63.57 19.94 6.51
C GLY A 20 64.01 18.48 6.40
N LEU A 21 64.97 18.05 5.56
CA LEU A 21 65.82 18.64 4.48
C LEU A 21 66.43 17.43 3.67
N PRO A 22 67.36 17.54 2.67
CA PRO A 22 67.17 18.04 1.29
C PRO A 22 67.81 17.16 0.16
N VAL A 23 67.74 17.64 -1.12
CA VAL A 23 68.49 17.23 -2.37
C VAL A 23 68.42 15.76 -2.87
N THR A 24 68.62 15.39 -4.16
CA THR A 24 68.73 16.01 -5.51
C THR A 24 67.75 15.25 -6.46
N GLY A 25 67.08 15.79 -7.48
CA GLY A 25 67.59 16.45 -8.70
C GLY A 25 67.60 15.49 -9.92
N GLY A 26 66.76 15.71 -10.94
CA GLY A 26 66.70 14.88 -12.17
C GLY A 26 65.49 15.18 -13.09
N ASN A 27 65.68 15.16 -14.41
CA ASN A 27 64.70 15.57 -15.43
C ASN A 27 63.90 14.40 -16.06
N GLY A 28 62.67 14.67 -16.50
CA GLY A 28 62.28 14.37 -17.91
C GLY A 28 61.22 13.30 -18.20
N GLY A 29 60.05 13.76 -18.70
CA GLY A 29 59.58 13.39 -20.05
C GLY A 29 58.65 12.18 -20.29
N VAL A 30 57.48 12.49 -20.89
CA VAL A 30 56.83 11.81 -22.04
C VAL A 30 56.21 10.39 -21.88
N ALA A 31 54.85 10.39 -21.92
CA ALA A 31 53.90 9.50 -22.63
C ALA A 31 53.93 7.93 -22.52
N PRO A 32 52.76 7.26 -22.72
CA PRO A 32 52.62 5.79 -22.54
C PRO A 32 52.53 4.96 -23.84
N VAL A 33 52.97 3.69 -23.79
CA VAL A 33 52.67 2.62 -24.76
C VAL A 33 52.48 1.28 -24.03
N ALA A 34 51.66 0.37 -24.57
CA ALA A 34 51.36 -0.96 -24.02
C ALA A 34 52.31 -2.07 -24.57
N ILE A 35 52.06 -3.36 -24.23
CA ILE A 35 52.01 -4.55 -25.13
C ILE A 35 52.40 -5.90 -24.45
N SER A 36 51.56 -6.92 -24.68
CA SER A 36 51.84 -8.39 -24.69
C SER A 36 52.00 -9.22 -23.39
N ARG A 37 51.76 -10.54 -23.60
CA ARG A 37 51.99 -11.68 -22.70
C ARG A 37 53.35 -12.34 -23.04
N PRO A 38 53.78 -13.35 -22.24
CA PRO A 38 54.17 -14.61 -22.88
C PRO A 38 53.55 -15.90 -22.31
N ARG A 39 53.65 -16.98 -23.11
CA ARG A 39 53.45 -18.42 -22.83
C ARG A 39 54.75 -19.03 -22.26
N ALA A 40 54.89 -20.30 -21.84
CA ALA A 40 54.05 -21.40 -21.30
C ALA A 40 54.97 -22.63 -21.02
N ARG A 41 54.53 -23.65 -20.25
CA ARG A 41 55.08 -25.04 -20.10
C ARG A 41 54.37 -25.75 -18.91
N HIS A 42 54.27 -27.08 -18.73
CA HIS A 42 54.26 -28.26 -19.63
C HIS A 42 53.79 -29.54 -18.84
N GLY A 43 53.48 -30.65 -19.52
CA GLY A 43 53.02 -31.95 -18.95
C GLY A 43 51.50 -32.18 -19.09
N ALA A 44 50.90 -33.24 -19.66
CA ALA A 44 51.24 -34.66 -19.95
C ALA A 44 51.15 -35.61 -18.72
N ALA A 45 50.48 -36.77 -18.74
CA ALA A 45 49.56 -37.44 -19.71
C ALA A 45 48.39 -38.13 -18.91
N GLN A 46 47.77 -39.31 -19.12
CA GLN A 46 47.70 -40.47 -20.07
C GLN A 46 46.52 -41.38 -19.55
N ALA A 47 45.81 -42.31 -20.23
CA ALA A 47 45.36 -42.57 -21.62
C ALA A 47 44.28 -43.72 -21.59
N CYS A 48 43.87 -44.28 -22.75
CA CYS A 48 42.94 -45.43 -22.97
C CYS A 48 41.41 -45.21 -22.71
N GLY A 49 40.47 -45.77 -23.49
CA GLY A 49 40.59 -46.40 -24.82
C GLY A 49 39.36 -47.25 -25.29
N ARG A 50 39.03 -47.21 -26.60
CA ARG A 50 38.04 -48.04 -27.36
C ARG A 50 36.53 -47.79 -27.07
N ALA A 51 35.57 -47.98 -27.99
CA ALA A 51 35.60 -48.00 -29.48
C ALA A 51 34.18 -47.88 -30.13
N ARG A 52 34.10 -47.21 -31.30
CA ARG A 52 33.13 -47.32 -32.43
C ARG A 52 31.59 -47.23 -32.22
N LEU A 53 31.05 -46.10 -32.72
CA LEU A 53 29.96 -45.96 -33.73
C LEU A 53 28.48 -46.19 -33.31
N PRO A 54 27.45 -45.63 -34.03
CA PRO A 54 27.50 -44.97 -35.36
C PRO A 54 26.88 -43.56 -35.54
N HIS A 55 27.30 -42.90 -36.63
CA HIS A 55 26.64 -41.90 -37.52
C HIS A 55 25.72 -40.75 -37.01
N ALA A 56 26.28 -39.53 -37.15
CA ALA A 56 25.78 -38.39 -37.95
C ALA A 56 24.54 -37.55 -37.55
N PRO A 57 24.75 -36.23 -37.34
CA PRO A 57 23.78 -35.16 -37.58
C PRO A 57 24.29 -34.09 -38.59
N PRO A 58 23.41 -33.44 -39.39
CA PRO A 58 23.74 -32.23 -40.15
C PRO A 58 23.16 -30.94 -39.55
N SER A 59 23.91 -29.84 -39.75
CA SER A 59 23.51 -28.44 -40.08
C SER A 59 22.03 -28.10 -40.31
N SER A 60 21.52 -26.88 -40.08
CA SER A 60 22.13 -25.60 -39.60
C SER A 60 21.10 -24.48 -39.42
N SER A 61 21.45 -23.43 -38.66
CA SER A 61 21.03 -22.00 -38.78
C SER A 61 19.66 -21.62 -39.40
N SER A 62 18.83 -20.87 -38.65
CA SER A 62 18.49 -19.46 -38.98
C SER A 62 17.54 -18.82 -37.96
N SER A 63 17.43 -17.49 -38.02
CA SER A 63 16.62 -16.60 -37.16
C SER A 63 15.28 -16.21 -37.79
N PHE A 64 14.22 -15.99 -36.99
CA PHE A 64 13.00 -15.33 -37.48
C PHE A 64 12.30 -14.42 -36.46
N PHE A 65 11.57 -13.43 -36.98
CA PHE A 65 10.71 -12.47 -36.26
C PHE A 65 9.27 -12.99 -36.10
N PRO A 66 8.48 -12.47 -35.13
CA PRO A 66 7.04 -12.75 -35.01
C PRO A 66 6.19 -11.95 -36.02
N PHE A 67 4.98 -12.41 -36.29
CA PHE A 67 3.99 -11.73 -37.15
C PHE A 67 2.63 -11.58 -36.46
N PHE A 68 1.94 -10.47 -36.79
CA PHE A 68 0.56 -10.20 -36.38
C PHE A 68 -0.44 -11.10 -37.11
N PHE A 69 -1.63 -11.27 -36.52
CA PHE A 69 -2.83 -11.68 -37.25
C PHE A 69 -3.90 -10.58 -37.20
N SER A 70 -4.59 -10.42 -38.33
CA SER A 70 -5.75 -9.54 -38.49
C SER A 70 -6.93 -10.37 -39.00
N SER A 71 -8.16 -10.00 -38.65
CA SER A 71 -9.38 -10.67 -39.10
C SER A 71 -10.34 -9.69 -39.76
N SER A 72 -10.62 -9.92 -41.05
CA SER A 72 -11.57 -9.15 -41.87
C SER A 72 -12.80 -9.98 -42.20
N SER A 73 -13.98 -9.34 -42.25
CA SER A 73 -15.28 -9.99 -42.43
C SER A 73 -15.78 -10.00 -43.88
N SER A 74 -16.62 -10.99 -44.21
CA SER A 74 -17.45 -11.03 -45.43
C SER A 74 -18.74 -11.82 -45.18
N SER A 75 -19.81 -11.55 -45.95
CA SER A 75 -21.21 -11.88 -45.58
C SER A 75 -22.00 -12.58 -46.69
N ARG A 76 -23.07 -13.34 -46.35
CA ARG A 76 -24.47 -13.17 -46.88
C ARG A 76 -25.48 -14.30 -46.53
N CYS A 77 -26.67 -13.87 -46.09
CA CYS A 77 -28.04 -14.31 -46.45
C CYS A 77 -28.57 -15.78 -46.35
N LEU A 78 -29.48 -16.00 -45.38
CA LEU A 78 -30.88 -16.55 -45.49
C LEU A 78 -31.15 -17.98 -46.05
N PRO A 79 -32.35 -18.60 -45.82
CA PRO A 79 -33.49 -18.29 -44.91
C PRO A 79 -33.86 -19.45 -43.93
N ALA A 80 -34.98 -19.33 -43.20
CA ALA A 80 -35.66 -20.41 -42.43
C ALA A 80 -36.94 -20.89 -43.17
N PRO A 81 -37.49 -22.12 -42.96
CA PRO A 81 -38.32 -22.49 -41.77
C PRO A 81 -38.21 -24.02 -41.45
N PRO A 82 -39.19 -24.75 -40.85
CA PRO A 82 -40.32 -24.43 -39.95
C PRO A 82 -40.26 -25.19 -38.59
N CYS A 83 -41.34 -25.16 -37.79
CA CYS A 83 -41.48 -25.86 -36.50
C CYS A 83 -42.44 -27.07 -36.58
N ALA A 84 -42.09 -28.24 -36.00
CA ALA A 84 -43.01 -29.36 -35.75
C ALA A 84 -42.53 -30.39 -34.69
N THR A 85 -43.25 -30.47 -33.57
CA THR A 85 -43.69 -31.67 -32.81
C THR A 85 -42.79 -32.90 -32.49
N LEU A 86 -42.89 -33.34 -31.22
CA LEU A 86 -42.78 -34.73 -30.67
C LEU A 86 -41.39 -35.41 -30.62
N GLY A 87 -41.03 -36.23 -29.62
CA GLY A 87 -41.66 -36.42 -28.29
C GLY A 87 -41.51 -37.83 -27.68
N ARG A 88 -41.19 -37.91 -26.36
CA ARG A 88 -41.06 -39.14 -25.51
C ARG A 88 -39.82 -39.99 -25.85
N ALA A 89 -39.27 -40.88 -25.00
CA ALA A 89 -39.58 -41.37 -23.64
C ALA A 89 -38.24 -41.86 -22.97
N ALA A 90 -38.10 -42.27 -21.69
CA ALA A 90 -38.98 -42.43 -20.52
C ALA A 90 -38.15 -42.52 -19.20
N ALA A 91 -38.86 -42.71 -18.07
CA ALA A 91 -38.42 -43.29 -16.78
C ALA A 91 -37.67 -42.38 -15.77
N THR A 92 -37.97 -42.38 -14.46
CA THR A 92 -39.07 -43.03 -13.68
C THR A 92 -39.23 -42.33 -12.31
N ALA A 93 -40.43 -42.40 -11.69
CA ALA A 93 -40.73 -42.25 -10.24
C ALA A 93 -40.18 -40.98 -9.50
N ALA A 94 -40.94 -40.02 -8.95
CA ALA A 94 -42.30 -39.99 -8.38
C ALA A 94 -42.46 -40.90 -7.13
N ALA A 95 -43.05 -40.49 -5.99
CA ALA A 95 -43.61 -39.21 -5.55
C ALA A 95 -43.74 -39.21 -3.99
N TRP A 96 -44.03 -38.09 -3.27
CA TRP A 96 -45.35 -37.54 -2.86
C TRP A 96 -45.07 -36.51 -1.73
N THR A 97 -45.89 -35.51 -1.36
CA THR A 97 -47.18 -34.99 -1.88
C THR A 97 -47.28 -33.48 -1.54
N ALA A 98 -48.19 -32.74 -2.17
CA ALA A 98 -48.42 -31.32 -1.88
C ALA A 98 -49.90 -30.99 -1.67
N ARG A 99 -50.19 -30.02 -0.78
CA ARG A 99 -51.38 -29.12 -0.69
C ARG A 99 -51.29 -28.29 0.60
N SER A 100 -51.86 -27.10 0.77
CA SER A 100 -52.18 -25.97 -0.12
C SER A 100 -53.03 -24.97 0.69
N ILE A 101 -52.78 -23.66 0.63
CA ILE A 101 -53.78 -22.61 0.94
C ILE A 101 -53.37 -21.30 0.22
N ARG A 102 -54.32 -20.37 0.09
CA ARG A 102 -54.22 -19.15 -0.74
C ARG A 102 -53.94 -17.89 0.10
N ARG A 103 -53.69 -16.79 -0.62
CA ARG A 103 -53.75 -15.37 -0.20
C ARG A 103 -52.56 -14.87 0.64
N ASP A 104 -52.11 -13.62 0.53
CA ASP A 104 -52.54 -12.50 -0.34
C ASP A 104 -51.34 -11.73 -0.94
N ARG A 105 -51.55 -10.98 -2.03
CA ARG A 105 -50.58 -10.00 -2.53
C ARG A 105 -50.79 -8.65 -1.83
N ALA A 106 -50.11 -8.45 -0.70
CA ALA A 106 -49.90 -7.14 -0.10
C ALA A 106 -48.55 -6.55 -0.57
N ALA A 107 -48.40 -5.22 -0.55
CA ALA A 107 -47.25 -4.53 -1.14
C ALA A 107 -46.02 -4.50 -0.22
N SER A 108 -44.84 -4.78 -0.78
CA SER A 108 -43.57 -4.43 -0.15
C SER A 108 -43.29 -2.92 -0.32
N PRO A 109 -42.93 -2.17 0.74
CA PRO A 109 -42.52 -0.78 0.61
C PRO A 109 -41.13 -0.73 -0.05
N SER A 110 -41.06 -0.22 -1.28
CA SER A 110 -39.78 0.08 -1.93
C SER A 110 -39.12 1.26 -1.21
N LEU A 111 -37.84 1.10 -0.82
CA LEU A 111 -37.08 2.20 -0.23
C LEU A 111 -37.05 3.39 -1.19
N ARG A 112 -37.36 4.58 -0.67
CA ARG A 112 -37.18 5.83 -1.41
C ARG A 112 -35.69 6.09 -1.57
N LEU A 113 -35.19 5.90 -2.79
CA LEU A 113 -33.98 6.61 -3.21
C LEU A 113 -34.25 8.11 -3.05
N LEU A 114 -33.33 8.86 -2.43
CA LEU A 114 -33.40 10.31 -2.42
C LEU A 114 -33.15 10.82 -3.85
N ALA A 115 -34.24 11.11 -4.56
CA ALA A 115 -34.17 11.62 -5.92
C ALA A 115 -33.51 13.00 -5.93
N ALA A 116 -32.66 13.23 -6.93
CA ALA A 116 -32.27 14.59 -7.34
C ALA A 116 -33.54 15.42 -7.62
N PRO A 117 -33.51 16.75 -7.41
CA PRO A 117 -34.69 17.60 -7.61
C PRO A 117 -35.26 17.41 -9.02
N ALA A 118 -36.54 17.04 -9.07
CA ALA A 118 -37.19 16.66 -10.32
C ALA A 118 -37.21 17.84 -11.32
N ALA A 119 -36.80 17.57 -12.55
CA ALA A 119 -37.02 18.51 -13.64
C ALA A 119 -38.53 18.69 -13.86
N MET A 120 -39.00 19.94 -13.97
CA MET A 120 -40.35 20.19 -14.49
C MET A 120 -40.40 19.78 -15.96
N GLU A 121 -41.21 18.76 -16.27
CA GLU A 121 -41.62 18.50 -17.64
C GLU A 121 -42.49 19.66 -18.12
N LEU A 122 -41.95 20.47 -19.04
CA LEU A 122 -42.71 21.48 -19.77
C LEU A 122 -43.35 20.82 -21.00
N PRO A 123 -44.63 21.11 -21.30
CA PRO A 123 -45.37 20.42 -22.35
C PRO A 123 -44.84 20.74 -23.75
N GLU A 124 -44.81 19.73 -24.63
CA GLU A 124 -44.38 19.85 -26.02
C GLU A 124 -45.32 20.73 -26.87
N SER A 125 -45.14 22.05 -26.82
CA SER A 125 -45.70 22.94 -27.85
C SER A 125 -44.91 24.26 -27.99
N GLN A 126 -44.88 24.79 -29.22
CA GLN A 126 -44.28 26.09 -29.58
C GLN A 126 -42.78 26.29 -29.31
N CYS A 127 -41.92 25.51 -29.97
CA CYS A 127 -40.49 25.86 -30.12
C CYS A 127 -40.31 27.10 -31.03
N LYS A 128 -40.58 28.31 -30.51
CA LYS A 128 -40.27 29.58 -31.17
C LYS A 128 -38.75 29.81 -31.14
N LYS A 129 -38.16 30.16 -32.29
CA LYS A 129 -36.71 30.40 -32.44
C LYS A 129 -36.25 31.61 -31.63
N VAL A 130 -35.78 31.40 -30.40
CA VAL A 130 -35.12 32.44 -29.60
C VAL A 130 -33.74 32.73 -30.20
N LYS A 131 -33.58 33.89 -30.83
CA LYS A 131 -32.26 34.41 -31.23
C LYS A 131 -31.54 34.96 -30.00
N LEU A 132 -30.68 34.15 -29.38
CA LEU A 132 -29.70 34.66 -28.41
C LEU A 132 -28.71 35.59 -29.13
N SER A 133 -28.80 36.89 -28.84
CA SER A 133 -28.05 37.96 -29.52
C SER A 133 -26.66 38.16 -28.90
N ASN A 134 -25.84 37.12 -28.89
CA ASN A 134 -24.47 37.16 -28.36
C ASN A 134 -23.57 38.06 -29.22
N ARG A 135 -23.50 39.36 -28.89
CA ARG A 135 -22.46 40.29 -29.37
C ARG A 135 -21.11 39.99 -28.68
N VAL A 136 -20.49 38.88 -29.07
CA VAL A 136 -19.06 38.66 -28.85
C VAL A 136 -18.30 39.53 -29.88
N PRO A 137 -17.16 40.17 -29.53
CA PRO A 137 -16.34 40.89 -30.51
C PRO A 137 -15.98 40.01 -31.71
N SER A 138 -16.20 40.52 -32.92
CA SER A 138 -15.94 39.79 -34.16
C SER A 138 -14.48 39.90 -34.57
N TRP A 139 -13.63 39.01 -34.03
CA TRP A 139 -12.30 38.75 -34.59
C TRP A 139 -12.43 38.31 -36.05
N GLY A 140 -11.48 38.74 -36.90
CA GLY A 140 -11.56 38.65 -38.37
C GLY A 140 -11.47 37.25 -39.00
N MET A 141 -11.71 36.18 -38.23
CA MET A 141 -11.74 34.81 -38.74
C MET A 141 -13.04 34.55 -39.53
N GLN A 142 -12.90 34.19 -40.80
CA GLN A 142 -14.00 33.59 -41.57
C GLN A 142 -14.40 32.26 -40.92
N ARG A 143 -15.50 32.26 -40.16
CA ARG A 143 -16.10 31.03 -39.63
C ARG A 143 -16.79 30.29 -40.77
N ALA A 144 -16.44 29.02 -40.98
CA ALA A 144 -17.07 28.19 -41.99
C ALA A 144 -18.57 28.03 -41.69
N THR A 145 -19.43 28.61 -42.54
CA THR A 145 -20.89 28.69 -42.34
C THR A 145 -21.60 27.34 -42.48
N ASN A 146 -20.91 26.34 -43.04
CA ASN A 146 -21.49 25.09 -43.54
C ASN A 146 -21.01 23.86 -42.72
N VAL A 147 -20.58 24.06 -41.47
CA VAL A 147 -20.10 22.97 -40.59
C VAL A 147 -21.12 22.69 -39.50
N THR A 148 -21.53 21.44 -39.38
CA THR A 148 -22.35 20.92 -38.27
C THR A 148 -21.49 20.06 -37.33
N TYR A 149 -21.78 20.09 -36.03
CA TYR A 149 -21.12 19.20 -35.08
C TYR A 149 -21.66 17.77 -35.22
N GLN A 150 -20.78 16.83 -35.59
CA GLN A 150 -21.12 15.41 -35.64
C GLN A 150 -20.74 14.75 -34.30
N ALA A 151 -21.74 14.39 -33.50
CA ALA A 151 -21.52 13.68 -32.24
C ALA A 151 -20.96 12.26 -32.47
N HIS A 152 -19.98 11.86 -31.66
CA HIS A 152 -19.42 10.50 -31.72
C HIS A 152 -20.46 9.43 -31.37
N HIS A 153 -20.58 8.39 -32.21
CA HIS A 153 -21.48 7.25 -31.97
C HIS A 153 -21.12 6.42 -30.72
N VAL A 154 -19.88 6.51 -30.22
CA VAL A 154 -19.43 5.84 -28.99
C VAL A 154 -19.19 6.89 -27.91
N SER A 155 -19.97 6.82 -26.84
CA SER A 155 -19.92 7.77 -25.72
C SER A 155 -18.59 7.68 -24.94
N ARG A 156 -18.22 8.79 -24.28
CA ARG A 156 -17.04 8.88 -23.40
C ARG A 156 -16.96 7.73 -22.40
N ASN A 157 -18.07 7.38 -21.73
CA ASN A 157 -18.12 6.24 -20.81
C ASN A 157 -17.70 4.93 -21.49
N LYS A 158 -18.30 4.58 -22.64
CA LYS A 158 -17.95 3.34 -23.38
C LYS A 158 -16.50 3.32 -23.86
N ARG A 159 -15.94 4.48 -24.25
CA ARG A 159 -14.53 4.59 -24.63
C ARG A 159 -13.60 4.47 -23.39
N GLY A 160 -13.98 5.06 -22.26
CA GLY A 160 -13.26 4.93 -20.99
C GLY A 160 -13.08 3.48 -20.53
N GLN A 161 -14.07 2.60 -20.75
CA GLN A 161 -13.95 1.17 -20.41
C GLN A 161 -12.90 0.40 -21.24
N VAL A 162 -12.31 0.99 -22.28
CA VAL A 162 -11.25 0.37 -23.11
C VAL A 162 -9.97 1.22 -23.20
N VAL A 163 -9.87 2.32 -22.44
CA VAL A 163 -8.67 3.18 -22.39
C VAL A 163 -7.90 2.88 -21.10
N GLY A 164 -6.98 1.91 -21.20
CA GLY A 164 -6.21 1.38 -20.08
C GLY A 164 -6.90 0.20 -19.39
N THR A 165 -6.38 -0.21 -18.23
CA THR A 165 -6.91 -1.33 -17.44
C THR A 165 -7.89 -0.89 -16.34
N ARG A 166 -7.87 0.40 -15.97
CA ARG A 166 -8.76 0.97 -14.94
C ARG A 166 -10.06 1.44 -15.58
N SER A 167 -11.19 0.91 -15.12
CA SER A 167 -12.54 1.27 -15.61
C SER A 167 -12.88 2.76 -15.39
N GLY A 168 -13.90 3.24 -16.12
CA GLY A 168 -14.35 4.64 -16.06
C GLY A 168 -13.62 5.59 -17.01
N PHE A 169 -14.26 6.71 -17.33
CA PHE A 169 -13.70 7.76 -18.18
C PHE A 169 -13.00 8.83 -17.33
N ARG A 170 -11.71 9.09 -17.61
CA ARG A 170 -10.84 10.02 -16.87
C ARG A 170 -10.17 11.07 -17.77
N GLY A 171 -10.73 11.30 -18.95
CA GLY A 171 -10.13 12.17 -19.96
C GLY A 171 -10.16 13.64 -19.57
N CYS A 172 -9.00 14.26 -19.42
CA CYS A 172 -8.81 15.60 -18.87
C CYS A 172 -7.52 16.26 -19.39
N THR A 173 -7.32 17.53 -19.08
CA THR A 173 -6.10 18.27 -19.41
C THR A 173 -5.44 18.86 -18.16
N VAL A 174 -4.19 18.47 -17.92
CA VAL A 174 -3.28 19.09 -16.93
C VAL A 174 -2.44 20.14 -17.66
N TRP A 175 -2.70 21.41 -17.40
CA TRP A 175 -2.09 22.54 -18.10
C TRP A 175 -0.98 23.18 -17.26
N LEU A 176 0.27 22.82 -17.53
CA LEU A 176 1.42 23.40 -16.83
C LEU A 176 1.76 24.77 -17.44
N THR A 177 1.67 25.83 -16.63
CA THR A 177 2.04 27.21 -17.02
C THR A 177 3.15 27.75 -16.11
N GLY A 178 4.00 28.66 -16.61
CA GLY A 178 5.10 29.23 -15.83
C GLY A 178 6.25 29.74 -16.68
N LEU A 179 7.25 30.37 -16.04
CA LEU A 179 8.46 30.89 -16.71
C LEU A 179 9.30 29.79 -17.38
N SER A 180 10.21 30.18 -18.29
CA SER A 180 11.26 29.28 -18.78
C SER A 180 12.14 28.83 -17.60
N GLY A 181 12.64 27.59 -17.60
CA GLY A 181 13.45 27.07 -16.48
C GLY A 181 12.71 26.85 -15.15
N ALA A 182 11.42 27.20 -15.05
CA ALA A 182 10.62 27.01 -13.83
C ALA A 182 10.37 25.53 -13.47
N GLY A 183 10.56 24.58 -14.40
CA GLY A 183 10.48 23.12 -14.11
C GLY A 183 9.36 22.36 -14.82
N LYS A 184 8.51 23.02 -15.62
CA LYS A 184 7.36 22.39 -16.31
C LYS A 184 7.70 21.06 -17.01
N THR A 185 8.74 21.02 -17.84
CA THR A 185 9.16 19.81 -18.57
C THR A 185 9.47 18.66 -17.62
N THR A 186 10.21 18.93 -16.53
CA THR A 186 10.51 17.95 -15.47
C THR A 186 9.23 17.40 -14.82
N VAL A 187 8.29 18.28 -14.46
CA VAL A 187 7.00 17.89 -13.86
C VAL A 187 6.16 17.08 -14.84
N SER A 188 6.07 17.47 -16.11
CA SER A 188 5.30 16.72 -17.12
C SER A 188 5.87 15.32 -17.37
N MET A 189 7.19 15.17 -17.43
CA MET A 189 7.81 13.87 -17.70
C MET A 189 7.66 12.91 -16.51
N ALA A 190 7.87 13.39 -15.28
CA ALA A 190 7.69 12.57 -14.08
C ALA A 190 6.20 12.25 -13.79
N LEU A 191 5.27 13.13 -14.20
CA LEU A 191 3.83 12.85 -14.15
C LEU A 191 3.41 11.81 -15.20
N GLU A 192 3.96 11.89 -16.42
CA GLU A 192 3.76 10.89 -17.47
C GLU A 192 4.26 9.51 -17.03
N GLU A 193 5.47 9.44 -16.45
CA GLU A 193 6.01 8.21 -15.85
C GLU A 193 5.11 7.67 -14.74
N TYR A 194 4.69 8.51 -13.78
CA TYR A 194 3.78 8.11 -12.70
C TYR A 194 2.47 7.52 -13.25
N LEU A 195 1.81 8.20 -14.18
CA LEU A 195 0.53 7.77 -14.74
C LEU A 195 0.66 6.46 -15.53
N VAL A 196 1.71 6.31 -16.34
CA VAL A 196 2.00 5.07 -17.06
C VAL A 196 2.27 3.91 -16.10
N CYS A 197 3.10 4.11 -15.07
CA CYS A 197 3.37 3.08 -14.05
C CYS A 197 2.11 2.65 -13.29
N HIS A 198 1.15 3.55 -13.08
CA HIS A 198 -0.14 3.24 -12.45
C HIS A 198 -1.22 2.76 -13.46
N GLY A 199 -0.88 2.55 -14.73
CA GLY A 199 -1.80 2.00 -15.73
C GLY A 199 -2.84 2.99 -16.28
N ILE A 200 -2.54 4.29 -16.22
CA ILE A 200 -3.40 5.39 -16.70
C ILE A 200 -2.81 5.94 -18.01
N PRO A 201 -3.49 5.76 -19.16
CA PRO A 201 -3.05 6.34 -20.44
C PRO A 201 -3.03 7.87 -20.40
N CYS A 202 -1.88 8.43 -20.73
CA CYS A 202 -1.62 9.87 -20.78
C CYS A 202 -0.79 10.22 -22.04
N TYR A 203 -0.65 11.52 -22.34
CA TYR A 203 0.20 12.00 -23.43
C TYR A 203 0.66 13.45 -23.21
N THR A 204 1.96 13.71 -23.32
CA THR A 204 2.54 15.05 -23.14
C THR A 204 2.67 15.85 -24.44
N LEU A 205 2.04 17.02 -24.46
CA LEU A 205 2.23 18.08 -25.45
C LEU A 205 3.29 19.07 -24.91
N ASP A 206 4.52 18.98 -25.39
CA ASP A 206 5.61 19.94 -25.10
C ASP A 206 5.83 20.89 -26.29
N GLY A 207 6.36 22.08 -26.02
CA GLY A 207 6.75 23.07 -27.02
C GLY A 207 7.81 22.58 -27.99
N ASP A 208 8.75 21.76 -27.53
CA ASP A 208 9.79 21.18 -28.41
C ASP A 208 9.18 20.22 -29.45
N ASN A 209 8.11 19.49 -29.09
CA ASN A 209 7.41 18.55 -29.98
C ASN A 209 6.45 19.28 -30.93
N ILE A 210 5.57 20.12 -30.39
CA ILE A 210 4.47 20.75 -31.15
C ILE A 210 4.98 21.80 -32.15
N ARG A 211 6.06 22.52 -31.84
CA ARG A 211 6.65 23.53 -32.75
C ARG A 211 7.35 22.93 -33.97
N GLN A 212 7.73 21.65 -33.95
CA GLN A 212 8.31 20.98 -35.12
C GLN A 212 7.23 20.35 -36.02
N GLY A 213 6.07 19.99 -35.44
CA GLY A 213 4.93 19.41 -36.14
C GLY A 213 3.84 20.43 -36.50
N LEU A 214 2.77 20.46 -35.70
CA LEU A 214 1.54 21.20 -35.97
C LEU A 214 1.71 22.72 -36.02
N ASN A 215 2.65 23.26 -35.24
CA ASN A 215 2.86 24.71 -35.09
C ASN A 215 4.11 25.20 -35.83
N LYS A 216 4.69 24.40 -36.73
CA LYS A 216 5.92 24.75 -37.49
C LYS A 216 5.79 25.94 -38.45
N ASN A 217 4.57 26.40 -38.69
CA ASN A 217 4.27 27.58 -39.51
C ASN A 217 3.97 28.85 -38.66
N LEU A 218 4.17 28.78 -37.34
CA LEU A 218 3.99 29.90 -36.42
C LEU A 218 5.36 30.37 -35.91
N GLY A 219 5.63 31.66 -36.01
CA GLY A 219 6.84 32.28 -35.50
C GLY A 219 6.74 32.68 -34.03
N PHE A 220 6.89 33.98 -33.78
CA PHE A 220 7.04 34.57 -32.45
C PHE A 220 6.34 35.94 -32.30
N THR A 221 5.50 36.36 -33.26
CA THR A 221 4.65 37.56 -33.09
C THR A 221 3.57 37.31 -32.02
N PRO A 222 2.87 38.34 -31.50
CA PRO A 222 1.76 38.14 -30.56
C PRO A 222 0.67 37.21 -31.11
N GLU A 223 0.33 37.36 -32.38
CA GLU A 223 -0.72 36.59 -33.08
C GLU A 223 -0.30 35.13 -33.27
N ASP A 224 0.97 34.89 -33.64
CA ASP A 224 1.56 33.54 -33.71
C ASP A 224 1.58 32.86 -32.33
N ARG A 225 1.77 33.62 -31.24
CA ARG A 225 1.76 33.09 -29.86
C ARG A 225 0.35 32.70 -29.43
N GLU A 226 -0.65 33.55 -29.68
CA GLU A 226 -2.07 33.27 -29.40
C GLU A 226 -2.54 32.04 -30.19
N GLU A 227 -2.32 32.01 -31.52
CA GLU A 227 -2.70 30.88 -32.38
C GLU A 227 -1.96 29.59 -32.00
N ASN A 228 -0.69 29.67 -31.57
CA ASN A 228 0.04 28.53 -31.03
C ASN A 228 -0.69 27.94 -29.81
N VAL A 229 -1.04 28.78 -28.82
CA VAL A 229 -1.72 28.31 -27.60
C VAL A 229 -3.14 27.82 -27.91
N ARG A 230 -3.87 28.49 -28.80
CA ARG A 230 -5.21 28.08 -29.23
C ARG A 230 -5.21 26.70 -29.91
N ARG A 231 -4.22 26.41 -30.76
CA ARG A 231 -4.05 25.06 -31.35
C ARG A 231 -3.76 23.99 -30.30
N ILE A 232 -2.87 24.29 -29.34
CA ILE A 232 -2.55 23.36 -28.24
C ILE A 232 -3.80 23.06 -27.41
N ALA A 233 -4.63 24.07 -27.12
CA ALA A 233 -5.87 23.91 -26.36
C ALA A 233 -6.88 22.97 -27.06
N GLU A 234 -7.12 23.13 -28.36
CA GLU A 234 -8.02 22.26 -29.11
C GLU A 234 -7.45 20.84 -29.28
N VAL A 235 -6.13 20.68 -29.40
CA VAL A 235 -5.49 19.34 -29.43
C VAL A 235 -5.56 18.66 -28.07
N ALA A 236 -5.29 19.38 -26.98
CA ALA A 236 -5.40 18.83 -25.62
C ALA A 236 -6.83 18.36 -25.32
N LYS A 237 -7.83 19.15 -25.72
CA LYS A 237 -9.25 18.80 -25.67
C LYS A 237 -9.59 17.54 -26.46
N LEU A 238 -8.94 17.27 -27.60
CA LEU A 238 -9.13 16.03 -28.36
C LEU A 238 -8.54 14.80 -27.65
N PHE A 239 -7.36 14.92 -27.02
CA PHE A 239 -6.79 13.86 -26.17
C PHE A 239 -7.64 13.60 -24.91
N ALA A 240 -8.10 14.67 -24.26
CA ALA A 240 -9.04 14.60 -23.15
C ALA A 240 -10.37 13.97 -23.59
N ASP A 241 -10.97 14.37 -24.71
CA ASP A 241 -12.20 13.74 -25.21
C ASP A 241 -11.99 12.25 -25.53
N ALA A 242 -10.84 11.87 -26.11
CA ALA A 242 -10.49 10.49 -26.40
C ALA A 242 -10.44 9.61 -25.12
N GLY A 243 -10.10 10.19 -23.97
CA GLY A 243 -10.12 9.54 -22.66
C GLY A 243 -8.75 9.48 -21.96
N LEU A 244 -7.73 10.14 -22.50
CA LEU A 244 -6.38 10.20 -21.92
C LEU A 244 -6.24 11.41 -20.97
N VAL A 245 -5.29 11.32 -20.04
CA VAL A 245 -4.80 12.50 -19.32
C VAL A 245 -3.83 13.23 -20.24
N CYS A 246 -4.24 14.37 -20.80
CA CYS A 246 -3.37 15.20 -21.64
C CYS A 246 -2.55 16.14 -20.75
N ILE A 247 -1.23 16.08 -20.84
CA ILE A 247 -0.34 17.00 -20.09
C ILE A 247 0.17 18.05 -21.08
N THR A 248 0.06 19.34 -20.78
CA THR A 248 0.63 20.41 -21.64
C THR A 248 1.75 21.14 -20.91
N SER A 249 2.88 21.35 -21.59
CA SER A 249 4.11 21.89 -21.00
C SER A 249 4.55 23.15 -21.75
N PHE A 250 3.86 24.29 -21.50
CA PHE A 250 4.05 25.53 -22.25
C PHE A 250 4.21 26.75 -21.35
N ILE A 251 4.81 27.82 -21.86
CA ILE A 251 4.94 29.06 -21.08
C ILE A 251 3.56 29.71 -20.85
N SER A 252 2.68 29.70 -21.88
CA SER A 252 1.32 30.27 -21.86
C SER A 252 1.19 31.57 -21.02
N PRO A 253 1.93 32.64 -21.37
CA PRO A 253 2.17 33.76 -20.49
C PRO A 253 0.94 34.61 -20.21
N TYR A 254 -0.03 34.65 -21.13
CA TYR A 254 -1.21 35.51 -21.05
C TYR A 254 -2.41 34.78 -20.46
N THR A 255 -3.10 35.44 -19.54
CA THR A 255 -4.30 34.96 -18.84
C THR A 255 -5.47 34.81 -19.80
N GLN A 256 -5.56 35.66 -20.84
CA GLN A 256 -6.54 35.51 -21.91
C GLN A 256 -6.44 34.13 -22.59
N ASP A 257 -5.22 33.69 -22.91
CA ASP A 257 -4.98 32.43 -23.63
C ASP A 257 -5.33 31.22 -22.75
N ARG A 258 -4.90 31.23 -21.49
CA ARG A 258 -5.20 30.16 -20.53
C ARG A 258 -6.69 30.09 -20.21
N ASN A 259 -7.34 31.23 -20.01
CA ASN A 259 -8.80 31.29 -19.86
C ASN A 259 -9.55 30.88 -21.12
N ASN A 260 -8.98 31.06 -22.32
CA ASN A 260 -9.53 30.49 -23.55
C ASN A 260 -9.39 28.96 -23.58
N ALA A 261 -8.21 28.43 -23.25
CA ALA A 261 -7.97 26.99 -23.16
C ALA A 261 -8.91 26.31 -22.15
N ARG A 262 -9.08 26.90 -20.97
CA ARG A 262 -10.04 26.49 -19.93
C ARG A 262 -11.48 26.40 -20.48
N ARG A 263 -12.01 27.50 -21.03
CA ARG A 263 -13.36 27.56 -21.63
C ARG A 263 -13.58 26.54 -22.75
N ILE A 264 -12.54 26.24 -23.53
CA ILE A 264 -12.57 25.24 -24.63
C ILE A 264 -12.80 23.80 -24.10
N HIS A 265 -12.38 23.50 -22.87
CA HIS A 265 -12.57 22.21 -22.20
C HIS A 265 -13.87 22.18 -21.39
N GLU A 266 -14.12 23.20 -20.57
CA GLU A 266 -15.33 23.32 -19.74
C GLU A 266 -16.62 23.34 -20.60
N GLY A 267 -16.61 24.09 -21.72
CA GLY A 267 -17.70 24.12 -22.69
C GLY A 267 -17.90 22.80 -23.46
N ALA A 268 -17.01 21.83 -23.29
CA ALA A 268 -17.13 20.46 -23.76
C ALA A 268 -17.28 19.44 -22.60
N SER A 269 -17.47 19.90 -21.36
CA SER A 269 -17.54 19.08 -20.14
C SER A 269 -16.35 18.14 -19.97
N LEU A 270 -15.14 18.67 -20.15
CA LEU A 270 -13.86 17.99 -19.89
C LEU A 270 -13.12 18.72 -18.75
N PRO A 271 -12.61 18.01 -17.73
CA PRO A 271 -11.84 18.66 -16.67
C PRO A 271 -10.55 19.29 -17.19
N PHE A 272 -10.24 20.47 -16.67
CA PHE A 272 -9.05 21.26 -16.97
C PHE A 272 -8.41 21.70 -15.66
N PHE A 273 -7.12 21.48 -15.51
CA PHE A 273 -6.37 21.76 -14.28
C PHE A 273 -5.19 22.67 -14.62
N GLU A 274 -5.29 23.95 -14.29
CA GLU A 274 -4.23 24.94 -14.48
C GLU A 274 -3.24 24.83 -13.33
N VAL A 275 -2.08 24.24 -13.59
CA VAL A 275 -1.01 24.05 -12.62
C VAL A 275 0.04 25.12 -12.85
N PHE A 276 0.12 26.08 -11.92
CA PHE A 276 1.11 27.14 -11.99
C PHE A 276 2.45 26.65 -11.41
N VAL A 277 3.40 26.41 -12.30
CA VAL A 277 4.79 26.09 -11.94
C VAL A 277 5.52 27.41 -11.66
N ASP A 278 5.46 27.84 -10.40
CA ASP A 278 5.99 29.12 -9.93
C ASP A 278 7.44 28.95 -9.46
N ALA A 279 8.33 29.78 -9.99
CA ALA A 279 9.69 29.96 -9.53
C ALA A 279 10.09 31.42 -9.80
N PRO A 280 10.80 32.10 -8.87
CA PRO A 280 11.23 33.48 -9.08
C PRO A 280 12.08 33.62 -10.34
N LEU A 281 11.96 34.75 -11.05
CA LEU A 281 12.69 35.00 -12.29
C LEU A 281 14.20 34.79 -12.13
N HIS A 282 14.79 35.25 -11.03
CA HIS A 282 16.23 35.08 -10.78
C HIS A 282 16.63 33.60 -10.58
N VAL A 283 15.74 32.74 -10.08
CA VAL A 283 15.98 31.28 -10.00
C VAL A 283 15.90 30.66 -11.40
N CYS A 284 14.95 31.09 -12.22
CA CYS A 284 14.84 30.69 -13.63
C CYS A 284 16.09 31.12 -14.44
N GLU A 285 16.58 32.34 -14.26
CA GLU A 285 17.83 32.85 -14.86
C GLU A 285 19.08 32.13 -14.32
N GLN A 286 19.12 31.78 -13.03
CA GLN A 286 20.22 30.99 -12.44
C GLN A 286 20.27 29.55 -12.98
N ARG A 287 19.09 28.96 -13.29
CA ARG A 287 18.99 27.61 -13.87
C ARG A 287 19.38 27.57 -15.36
N ASP A 288 19.01 28.60 -16.13
CA ASP A 288 19.11 28.75 -17.60
C ASP A 288 19.31 27.45 -18.43
N VAL A 289 18.42 26.47 -18.21
CA VAL A 289 18.58 25.07 -18.65
C VAL A 289 18.81 24.89 -20.16
N LYS A 290 18.32 25.83 -20.97
CA LYS A 290 18.45 25.84 -22.44
C LYS A 290 19.35 26.98 -22.97
N GLY A 291 20.05 27.72 -22.11
CA GLY A 291 20.88 28.87 -22.49
C GLY A 291 20.11 30.02 -23.14
N LEU A 292 18.83 30.18 -22.77
CA LEU A 292 17.89 31.14 -23.38
C LEU A 292 17.90 32.48 -22.65
N TYR A 293 18.02 32.50 -21.32
CA TYR A 293 18.09 33.75 -20.56
C TYR A 293 19.37 34.52 -20.88
N LYS A 294 20.51 33.83 -20.98
CA LYS A 294 21.77 34.45 -21.44
C LYS A 294 21.64 35.11 -22.82
N LYS A 295 20.92 34.47 -23.75
CA LYS A 295 20.69 34.98 -25.11
C LYS A 295 19.67 36.13 -25.17
N ALA A 296 18.62 36.08 -24.35
CA ALA A 296 17.69 37.19 -24.20
C ALA A 296 18.41 38.43 -23.62
N ARG A 297 19.21 38.26 -22.56
CA ARG A 297 20.05 39.34 -21.98
C ARG A 297 21.10 39.88 -22.95
N ALA A 298 21.55 39.09 -23.94
CA ALA A 298 22.43 39.52 -25.03
C ALA A 298 21.68 40.20 -26.20
N GLY A 299 20.35 40.24 -26.20
CA GLY A 299 19.53 40.79 -27.28
C GLY A 299 19.37 39.88 -28.51
N GLU A 300 19.88 38.65 -28.46
CA GLU A 300 19.75 37.64 -29.53
C GLU A 300 18.30 37.14 -29.67
N ILE A 301 17.56 37.09 -28.55
CA ILE A 301 16.17 36.65 -28.49
C ILE A 301 15.33 37.83 -27.97
N LYS A 302 14.43 38.36 -28.79
CA LYS A 302 13.55 39.48 -28.45
C LYS A 302 12.16 39.03 -28.04
N GLY A 303 11.55 39.73 -27.09
CA GLY A 303 10.21 39.43 -26.59
C GLY A 303 10.20 38.14 -25.76
N PHE A 304 11.24 37.91 -24.97
CA PHE A 304 11.34 36.72 -24.13
C PHE A 304 10.55 36.92 -22.82
N THR A 305 9.69 35.96 -22.49
CA THR A 305 8.84 36.03 -21.30
C THR A 305 9.65 36.10 -20.01
N GLY A 306 9.38 37.11 -19.20
CA GLY A 306 10.12 37.46 -18.00
C GLY A 306 11.27 38.47 -18.23
N ILE A 307 11.57 38.85 -19.48
CA ILE A 307 12.65 39.80 -19.81
C ILE A 307 12.11 41.00 -20.61
N ASP A 308 11.68 40.79 -21.87
CA ASP A 308 11.07 41.83 -22.73
C ASP A 308 9.58 41.57 -23.03
N SER A 309 8.96 40.65 -22.29
CA SER A 309 7.53 40.37 -22.35
C SER A 309 7.06 39.86 -20.99
N GLU A 310 5.88 40.29 -20.56
CA GLU A 310 5.37 39.97 -19.22
C GLU A 310 4.94 38.50 -19.09
N TYR A 311 4.78 38.05 -17.84
CA TYR A 311 4.14 36.78 -17.49
C TYR A 311 3.02 37.09 -16.51
N GLU A 312 1.78 36.94 -16.97
CA GLU A 312 0.60 37.17 -16.14
C GLU A 312 0.37 35.92 -15.28
N LYS A 313 0.62 36.05 -13.97
CA LYS A 313 0.42 34.93 -13.02
C LYS A 313 -1.07 34.53 -12.99
N PRO A 314 -1.39 33.22 -12.99
CA PRO A 314 -2.76 32.76 -12.78
C PRO A 314 -3.35 33.29 -11.47
N GLU A 315 -4.56 33.86 -11.53
CA GLU A 315 -5.27 34.39 -10.36
C GLU A 315 -5.93 33.27 -9.54
N ALA A 316 -6.47 32.25 -10.22
CA ALA A 316 -7.14 31.09 -9.63
C ALA A 316 -6.75 29.77 -10.32
N PRO A 317 -5.45 29.36 -10.24
CA PRO A 317 -5.03 28.04 -10.70
C PRO A 317 -5.55 26.95 -9.76
N GLU A 318 -5.79 25.74 -10.26
CA GLU A 318 -6.13 24.59 -9.41
C GLU A 318 -4.99 24.15 -8.49
N LEU A 319 -3.72 24.46 -8.84
CA LEU A 319 -2.55 24.15 -8.01
C LEU A 319 -1.38 25.11 -8.31
N VAL A 320 -0.54 25.39 -7.29
CA VAL A 320 0.68 26.18 -7.43
C VAL A 320 1.89 25.40 -6.91
N LEU A 321 2.80 25.02 -7.81
CA LEU A 321 4.02 24.28 -7.48
C LEU A 321 5.19 25.25 -7.25
N LYS A 322 5.72 25.30 -6.02
CA LYS A 322 6.81 26.18 -5.59
C LYS A 322 8.17 25.51 -5.78
N THR A 323 8.62 25.38 -7.03
CA THR A 323 9.79 24.56 -7.40
C THR A 323 11.15 25.09 -6.91
N ASP A 324 11.19 26.24 -6.24
CA ASP A 324 12.36 26.75 -5.50
C ASP A 324 12.40 26.28 -4.04
N SER A 325 11.29 25.71 -3.55
CA SER A 325 11.00 25.40 -2.15
C SER A 325 10.60 23.93 -1.92
N CYS A 326 10.24 23.19 -2.97
CA CYS A 326 9.89 21.77 -2.93
C CYS A 326 10.57 20.98 -4.08
N ASP A 327 10.73 19.67 -3.92
CA ASP A 327 11.42 18.80 -4.88
C ASP A 327 10.49 18.26 -5.99
N VAL A 328 10.99 17.36 -6.84
CA VAL A 328 10.19 16.77 -7.93
C VAL A 328 9.13 15.80 -7.40
N ASN A 329 9.42 15.05 -6.35
CA ASN A 329 8.46 14.13 -5.72
C ASN A 329 7.33 14.92 -5.06
N ASP A 330 7.65 15.98 -4.32
CA ASP A 330 6.68 16.91 -3.74
C ASP A 330 5.75 17.49 -4.82
N CYS A 331 6.31 17.84 -5.99
CA CYS A 331 5.54 18.36 -7.12
C CYS A 331 4.60 17.31 -7.73
N ILE A 332 5.06 16.05 -7.89
CA ILE A 332 4.22 14.98 -8.43
C ILE A 332 3.14 14.58 -7.43
N GLN A 333 3.46 14.48 -6.13
CA GLN A 333 2.49 14.17 -5.09
C GLN A 333 1.33 15.17 -5.10
N GLN A 334 1.59 16.49 -5.06
CA GLN A 334 0.54 17.52 -5.10
C GLN A 334 -0.34 17.44 -6.36
N VAL A 335 0.23 17.12 -7.53
CA VAL A 335 -0.56 16.95 -8.77
C VAL A 335 -1.38 15.66 -8.73
N VAL A 336 -0.84 14.56 -8.19
CA VAL A 336 -1.53 13.28 -8.05
C VAL A 336 -2.68 13.39 -7.05
N GLU A 337 -2.47 14.06 -5.91
CA GLU A 337 -3.51 14.34 -4.91
C GLU A 337 -4.66 15.16 -5.53
N LEU A 338 -4.35 16.24 -6.27
CA LEU A 338 -5.36 16.98 -7.05
C LEU A 338 -6.10 16.08 -8.04
N LEU A 339 -5.42 15.15 -8.72
CA LEU A 339 -6.07 14.24 -9.67
C LEU A 339 -6.89 13.12 -8.98
N GLN A 340 -6.61 12.82 -7.70
CA GLN A 340 -7.40 11.92 -6.86
C GLN A 340 -8.65 12.62 -6.30
N GLU A 341 -8.54 13.85 -5.80
CA GLU A 341 -9.67 14.70 -5.38
C GLU A 341 -10.72 14.94 -6.48
N ARG A 342 -10.34 14.72 -7.75
CA ARG A 342 -11.13 15.03 -8.95
C ARG A 342 -11.49 13.79 -9.78
N ASP A 343 -11.42 12.60 -9.18
CA ASP A 343 -11.79 11.29 -9.75
C ASP A 343 -11.05 10.88 -11.04
N ILE A 344 -9.90 11.49 -11.36
CA ILE A 344 -9.09 11.16 -12.55
C ILE A 344 -8.19 9.96 -12.28
N VAL A 345 -7.43 10.04 -11.18
CA VAL A 345 -6.53 9.00 -10.67
C VAL A 345 -7.27 8.31 -9.51
N PRO A 346 -7.57 7.00 -9.58
CA PRO A 346 -8.14 6.30 -8.43
C PRO A 346 -7.16 6.28 -7.25
N VAL A 347 -7.70 6.38 -6.04
CA VAL A 347 -6.96 6.03 -4.81
C VAL A 347 -6.91 4.50 -4.73
N ASP A 348 -5.71 3.94 -4.82
CA ASP A 348 -5.50 2.49 -4.71
C ASP A 348 -5.60 2.03 -3.25
N ALA A 349 -5.95 0.75 -3.06
CA ALA A 349 -6.03 0.14 -1.74
C ALA A 349 -4.64 0.12 -1.09
N SER A 350 -4.51 0.78 0.06
CA SER A 350 -3.24 1.02 0.75
C SER A 350 -3.08 0.17 2.02
N TYR A 351 -1.82 0.02 2.46
CA TYR A 351 -1.43 -0.49 3.78
C TYR A 351 -1.05 0.63 4.76
N GLU A 352 -1.22 1.90 4.38
CA GLU A 352 -1.14 3.05 5.27
C GLU A 352 -2.20 2.97 6.37
N VAL A 353 -1.78 3.18 7.62
CA VAL A 353 -2.57 2.85 8.82
C VAL A 353 -3.87 3.65 8.86
N LYS A 354 -4.98 2.96 8.64
CA LYS A 354 -6.33 3.52 8.74
C LYS A 354 -6.96 3.14 10.08
N GLU A 355 -6.81 4.01 11.06
CA GLU A 355 -7.55 3.91 12.31
C GLU A 355 -9.04 4.25 12.09
N LEU A 356 -9.91 3.59 12.86
CA LEU A 356 -11.37 3.80 12.82
C LEU A 356 -11.91 4.42 14.12
N TYR A 357 -11.02 4.94 14.97
CA TYR A 357 -11.41 5.80 16.09
C TYR A 357 -12.03 7.11 15.60
N VAL A 358 -13.08 7.58 16.29
CA VAL A 358 -13.58 8.95 16.12
C VAL A 358 -12.51 9.91 16.66
N PRO A 359 -12.08 10.93 15.88
CA PRO A 359 -11.12 11.93 16.36
C PRO A 359 -11.55 12.56 17.68
N GLU A 360 -10.61 12.78 18.60
CA GLU A 360 -10.91 13.17 19.99
C GLU A 360 -11.82 14.41 20.10
N ASN A 361 -11.61 15.39 19.22
CA ASN A 361 -12.42 16.62 19.14
C ASN A 361 -13.88 16.41 18.70
N LYS A 362 -14.23 15.22 18.21
CA LYS A 362 -15.60 14.77 17.85
C LYS A 362 -16.13 13.68 18.77
N LEU A 363 -15.32 13.13 19.68
CA LEU A 363 -15.66 11.95 20.49
C LEU A 363 -16.91 12.14 21.36
N GLN A 364 -17.12 13.33 21.94
CA GLN A 364 -18.30 13.57 22.79
C GLN A 364 -19.57 13.69 21.96
N LEU A 365 -19.51 14.31 20.77
CA LEU A 365 -20.65 14.38 19.85
C LEU A 365 -21.05 12.96 19.40
N ALA A 366 -20.08 12.15 18.96
CA ALA A 366 -20.35 10.78 18.53
C ALA A 366 -20.91 9.86 19.64
N LYS A 367 -20.66 10.15 20.93
CA LYS A 367 -21.33 9.47 22.04
C LYS A 367 -22.79 9.87 22.18
N THR A 368 -23.08 11.18 22.15
CA THR A 368 -24.47 11.69 22.18
C THR A 368 -25.26 11.22 20.97
N ASP A 369 -24.64 11.13 19.80
CA ASP A 369 -25.25 10.52 18.61
C ASP A 369 -25.54 9.02 18.86
N ALA A 370 -24.58 8.27 19.39
CA ALA A 370 -24.74 6.84 19.67
C ALA A 370 -25.79 6.51 20.75
N GLU A 371 -25.99 7.40 21.74
CA GLU A 371 -27.06 7.30 22.75
C GLU A 371 -28.48 7.35 22.14
N SER A 372 -28.62 7.84 20.89
CA SER A 372 -29.89 7.88 20.15
C SER A 372 -30.15 6.66 19.25
N LEU A 373 -29.16 5.77 19.07
CA LEU A 373 -29.23 4.63 18.15
C LEU A 373 -29.76 3.35 18.82
N LEU A 374 -30.29 2.43 18.02
CA LEU A 374 -30.53 1.07 18.49
C LEU A 374 -29.21 0.36 18.81
N THR A 375 -29.17 -0.33 19.94
CA THR A 375 -27.99 -1.07 20.40
C THR A 375 -27.97 -2.51 19.90
N LEU A 376 -26.77 -3.03 19.65
CA LEU A 376 -26.47 -4.46 19.59
C LEU A 376 -25.49 -4.78 20.71
N GLU A 377 -25.85 -5.71 21.59
CA GLU A 377 -24.93 -6.19 22.62
C GLU A 377 -23.89 -7.11 21.97
N ILE A 378 -22.62 -6.88 22.28
CA ILE A 378 -21.50 -7.65 21.73
C ILE A 378 -20.75 -8.38 22.84
N ASN A 379 -20.09 -9.49 22.51
CA ASN A 379 -19.30 -10.26 23.47
C ASN A 379 -17.84 -9.79 23.54
N LYS A 380 -17.03 -10.41 24.42
CA LYS A 380 -15.63 -10.03 24.65
C LYS A 380 -14.71 -10.26 23.44
N VAL A 381 -14.97 -11.27 22.62
CA VAL A 381 -14.23 -11.56 21.39
C VAL A 381 -14.58 -10.52 20.31
N ASP A 382 -15.84 -10.15 20.21
CA ASP A 382 -16.31 -9.09 19.30
C ASP A 382 -15.65 -7.75 19.67
N MET A 383 -15.58 -7.41 20.95
CA MET A 383 -14.87 -6.22 21.44
C MET A 383 -13.36 -6.25 21.13
N GLN A 384 -12.74 -7.43 21.06
CA GLN A 384 -11.35 -7.59 20.58
C GLN A 384 -11.25 -7.37 19.07
N TRP A 385 -12.23 -7.80 18.27
CA TRP A 385 -12.30 -7.45 16.84
C TRP A 385 -12.59 -5.96 16.60
N VAL A 386 -13.41 -5.31 17.44
CA VAL A 386 -13.58 -3.85 17.43
C VAL A 386 -12.25 -3.15 17.70
N GLN A 387 -11.43 -3.64 18.64
CA GLN A 387 -10.07 -3.10 18.87
C GLN A 387 -9.15 -3.32 17.65
N VAL A 388 -9.13 -4.53 17.07
CA VAL A 388 -8.36 -4.86 15.85
C VAL A 388 -8.71 -3.92 14.69
N LEU A 389 -10.00 -3.58 14.53
CA LEU A 389 -10.50 -2.63 13.53
C LEU A 389 -10.13 -1.18 13.88
N ALA A 390 -10.38 -0.74 15.12
CA ALA A 390 -10.18 0.64 15.54
C ALA A 390 -8.71 1.09 15.47
N GLU A 391 -7.78 0.24 15.89
CA GLU A 391 -6.32 0.49 15.83
C GLU A 391 -5.71 0.29 14.43
N GLY A 392 -6.52 -0.07 13.42
CA GLY A 392 -6.09 -0.15 12.03
C GLY A 392 -5.33 -1.41 11.61
N TRP A 393 -5.22 -2.45 12.44
CA TRP A 393 -4.53 -3.72 12.07
C TRP A 393 -5.12 -4.39 10.81
N ALA A 394 -6.41 -4.16 10.56
CA ALA A 394 -7.16 -4.66 9.43
C ALA A 394 -7.28 -3.67 8.25
N THR A 395 -6.48 -2.59 8.24
CA THR A 395 -6.33 -1.63 7.13
C THR A 395 -6.34 -2.33 5.77
N PRO A 396 -7.10 -1.88 4.75
CA PRO A 396 -7.89 -0.64 4.70
C PRO A 396 -9.39 -0.82 5.00
N LEU A 397 -9.80 -1.87 5.73
CA LEU A 397 -11.22 -2.08 6.08
C LEU A 397 -11.84 -0.83 6.74
N ASN A 398 -13.11 -0.58 6.44
CA ASN A 398 -13.87 0.58 6.95
C ASN A 398 -14.74 0.23 8.18
N GLY A 399 -14.57 -0.96 8.74
CA GLY A 399 -15.41 -1.57 9.77
C GLY A 399 -15.43 -3.10 9.58
N PHE A 400 -16.45 -3.76 10.14
CA PHE A 400 -16.70 -5.18 9.86
C PHE A 400 -17.00 -5.41 8.37
N MET A 401 -16.54 -6.54 7.84
CA MET A 401 -16.66 -6.89 6.42
C MET A 401 -18.12 -6.93 5.95
N ARG A 402 -18.37 -6.32 4.80
CA ARG A 402 -19.58 -6.53 4.00
C ARG A 402 -19.46 -7.85 3.24
N GLU A 403 -20.59 -8.36 2.72
CA GLU A 403 -20.67 -9.61 1.95
C GLU A 403 -19.58 -9.73 0.87
N ARG A 404 -19.33 -8.66 0.11
CA ARG A 404 -18.29 -8.62 -0.93
C ARG A 404 -16.88 -8.81 -0.37
N GLU A 405 -16.53 -8.14 0.72
CA GLU A 405 -15.22 -8.24 1.37
C GLU A 405 -15.03 -9.63 2.01
N TYR A 406 -16.09 -10.16 2.63
CA TYR A 406 -16.15 -11.50 3.21
C TYR A 406 -15.97 -12.62 2.17
N LEU A 407 -16.66 -12.54 1.04
CA LEU A 407 -16.52 -13.51 -0.07
C LEU A 407 -15.13 -13.41 -0.72
N GLN A 408 -14.55 -12.21 -0.86
CA GLN A 408 -13.20 -12.05 -1.37
C GLN A 408 -12.17 -12.68 -0.40
N CYS A 409 -12.28 -12.39 0.90
CA CYS A 409 -11.48 -13.00 1.96
C CYS A 409 -11.53 -14.53 1.92
N LEU A 410 -12.72 -15.13 1.91
CA LEU A 410 -12.88 -16.60 1.97
C LEU A 410 -12.39 -17.35 0.73
N HIS A 411 -12.42 -16.72 -0.45
CA HIS A 411 -12.09 -17.41 -1.71
C HIS A 411 -10.70 -17.09 -2.24
N PHE A 412 -10.07 -15.98 -1.81
CA PHE A 412 -8.82 -15.48 -2.39
C PHE A 412 -7.75 -15.06 -1.36
N ASP A 413 -7.99 -15.23 -0.05
CA ASP A 413 -7.16 -14.72 1.07
C ASP A 413 -6.87 -13.19 0.98
N CYS A 414 -7.68 -12.45 0.21
CA CYS A 414 -7.42 -11.07 -0.16
C CYS A 414 -8.70 -10.26 -0.34
N LEU A 415 -8.61 -8.95 -0.11
CA LEU A 415 -9.48 -7.95 -0.73
C LEU A 415 -8.92 -7.58 -2.10
N LEU A 416 -9.79 -7.28 -3.06
CA LEU A 416 -9.45 -7.03 -4.48
C LEU A 416 -9.90 -5.65 -4.99
N ASP A 417 -10.71 -4.93 -4.22
CA ASP A 417 -11.28 -3.63 -4.60
C ASP A 417 -10.24 -2.52 -4.40
N GLY A 418 -9.86 -1.85 -5.49
CA GLY A 418 -8.79 -0.83 -5.48
C GLY A 418 -7.36 -1.38 -5.43
N GLY A 419 -7.17 -2.70 -5.28
CA GLY A 419 -5.85 -3.33 -5.23
C GLY A 419 -5.90 -4.70 -4.56
N VAL A 420 -4.81 -5.47 -4.66
CA VAL A 420 -4.71 -6.79 -4.03
C VAL A 420 -4.10 -6.65 -2.63
N ILE A 421 -4.95 -6.74 -1.61
CA ILE A 421 -4.59 -6.61 -0.20
C ILE A 421 -4.79 -7.96 0.49
N ASN A 422 -3.72 -8.54 1.02
CA ASN A 422 -3.79 -9.74 1.88
C ASN A 422 -4.72 -9.49 3.08
N LEU A 423 -5.75 -10.32 3.22
CA LEU A 423 -6.64 -10.37 4.38
C LEU A 423 -7.38 -11.73 4.33
N SER A 424 -6.82 -12.71 5.03
CA SER A 424 -7.19 -14.13 4.95
C SER A 424 -8.19 -14.61 6.01
N VAL A 425 -8.57 -13.76 6.96
CA VAL A 425 -9.49 -14.12 8.06
C VAL A 425 -10.73 -13.24 8.05
N PRO A 426 -11.95 -13.81 8.15
CA PRO A 426 -13.17 -13.02 8.26
C PRO A 426 -13.16 -12.14 9.51
N ILE A 427 -13.32 -10.83 9.32
CA ILE A 427 -13.52 -9.85 10.39
C ILE A 427 -14.97 -9.37 10.30
N VAL A 428 -15.86 -10.16 10.90
CA VAL A 428 -17.33 -10.01 10.81
C VAL A 428 -17.94 -9.85 12.19
N LEU A 429 -19.14 -9.26 12.25
CA LEU A 429 -19.96 -9.19 13.44
C LEU A 429 -21.20 -10.07 13.23
N THR A 430 -21.52 -10.91 14.21
CA THR A 430 -22.69 -11.80 14.19
C THR A 430 -23.90 -11.15 14.86
N ALA A 431 -25.10 -11.50 14.40
CA ALA A 431 -26.38 -11.14 15.01
C ALA A 431 -27.32 -12.35 14.94
N THR A 432 -28.28 -12.47 15.85
CA THR A 432 -29.34 -13.49 15.74
C THR A 432 -30.39 -13.11 14.68
N GLN A 433 -31.37 -13.98 14.42
CA GLN A 433 -32.48 -13.63 13.54
C GLN A 433 -33.37 -12.54 14.16
N GLU A 434 -33.54 -12.58 15.48
CA GLU A 434 -34.28 -11.58 16.26
C GLU A 434 -33.56 -10.22 16.25
N ASP A 435 -32.23 -10.20 16.43
CA ASP A 435 -31.43 -8.97 16.28
C ASP A 435 -31.49 -8.43 14.86
N LYS A 436 -31.45 -9.31 13.85
CA LYS A 436 -31.59 -8.90 12.46
C LYS A 436 -32.96 -8.24 12.22
N GLU A 437 -34.05 -8.89 12.60
CA GLU A 437 -35.41 -8.34 12.43
C GLU A 437 -35.63 -7.02 13.22
N ARG A 438 -34.92 -6.85 14.33
CA ARG A 438 -34.93 -5.64 15.17
C ARG A 438 -34.09 -4.48 14.61
N LEU A 439 -33.08 -4.76 13.79
CA LEU A 439 -32.10 -3.77 13.31
C LEU A 439 -32.14 -3.52 11.79
N ASP A 440 -32.79 -4.38 11.00
CA ASP A 440 -32.89 -4.20 9.55
C ASP A 440 -33.62 -2.89 9.17
N GLY A 441 -33.22 -2.29 8.06
CA GLY A 441 -33.66 -0.96 7.63
C GLY A 441 -33.08 0.23 8.43
N CYS A 442 -32.40 0.02 9.56
CA CYS A 442 -31.73 1.10 10.29
C CYS A 442 -30.45 1.55 9.57
N THR A 443 -30.17 2.87 9.58
CA THR A 443 -28.99 3.44 8.90
C THR A 443 -27.71 3.37 9.73
N ALA A 444 -27.81 3.25 11.05
CA ALA A 444 -26.71 3.08 11.98
C ALA A 444 -27.19 2.33 13.24
N ILE A 445 -26.25 1.66 13.93
CA ILE A 445 -26.47 0.98 15.21
C ILE A 445 -25.30 1.30 16.16
N ALA A 446 -25.56 1.31 17.46
CA ALA A 446 -24.51 1.39 18.48
C ALA A 446 -24.09 -0.02 18.94
N LEU A 447 -22.80 -0.26 19.13
CA LEU A 447 -22.30 -1.52 19.70
C LEU A 447 -22.11 -1.34 21.21
N PHE A 448 -22.73 -2.19 22.02
CA PHE A 448 -22.67 -2.11 23.48
C PHE A 448 -21.87 -3.27 24.07
N TYR A 449 -20.83 -2.94 24.84
CA TYR A 449 -20.06 -3.89 25.65
C TYR A 449 -19.91 -3.33 27.07
N GLU A 450 -20.36 -4.09 28.07
CA GLU A 450 -20.33 -3.65 29.46
C GLU A 450 -18.91 -3.75 30.07
N HIS A 451 -18.05 -2.79 29.75
CA HIS A 451 -16.66 -2.75 30.23
C HIS A 451 -16.57 -2.37 31.72
N ARG A 452 -17.01 -3.25 32.62
CA ARG A 452 -16.92 -3.10 34.08
C ARG A 452 -15.47 -3.16 34.58
N LYS A 453 -14.71 -2.07 34.35
CA LYS A 453 -13.29 -1.95 34.74
C LYS A 453 -13.06 -2.22 36.23
N GLU A 454 -13.96 -1.76 37.10
CA GLU A 454 -13.86 -1.96 38.55
C GLU A 454 -14.08 -3.42 38.95
N GLU A 455 -15.16 -4.07 38.47
CA GLU A 455 -15.43 -5.49 38.74
C GLU A 455 -14.30 -6.39 38.19
N ARG A 456 -13.79 -6.06 36.99
CA ARG A 456 -12.59 -6.69 36.42
C ARG A 456 -11.39 -6.54 37.36
N CYS A 457 -11.11 -5.33 37.85
CA CYS A 457 -9.98 -5.12 38.77
C CYS A 457 -10.14 -5.93 40.07
N ALA A 458 -11.31 -5.82 40.71
CA ALA A 458 -11.64 -6.53 41.94
C ALA A 458 -11.49 -8.05 41.81
N ARG A 459 -12.08 -8.65 40.76
CA ARG A 459 -12.04 -10.12 40.55
C ARG A 459 -10.69 -10.63 40.05
N GLN A 460 -9.95 -9.86 39.26
CA GLN A 460 -8.70 -10.32 38.63
C GLN A 460 -7.44 -10.08 39.50
N TRP A 461 -7.47 -9.11 40.43
CA TRP A 461 -6.33 -8.80 41.32
C TRP A 461 -6.69 -8.77 42.82
N GLY A 462 -7.95 -9.04 43.21
CA GLY A 462 -8.38 -8.98 44.61
C GLY A 462 -8.45 -7.56 45.21
N THR A 463 -8.27 -6.53 44.39
CA THR A 463 -8.26 -5.12 44.80
C THR A 463 -8.60 -4.20 43.62
N THR A 464 -9.07 -2.99 43.91
CA THR A 464 -9.31 -1.91 42.94
C THR A 464 -8.33 -0.75 43.11
N CYS A 465 -7.29 -0.92 43.94
CA CYS A 465 -6.32 0.11 44.28
C CYS A 465 -5.62 0.67 43.03
N LYS A 466 -5.79 1.98 42.76
CA LYS A 466 -5.18 2.68 41.62
C LYS A 466 -3.65 2.76 41.68
N GLU A 467 -3.06 2.61 42.88
CA GLU A 467 -1.61 2.56 43.08
C GLU A 467 -1.02 1.13 43.04
N HIS A 468 -1.85 0.08 42.94
CA HIS A 468 -1.34 -1.26 42.69
C HIS A 468 -0.70 -1.29 41.29
N PRO A 469 0.60 -1.59 41.13
CA PRO A 469 1.34 -1.25 39.91
C PRO A 469 0.78 -1.86 38.63
N TYR A 470 0.16 -3.04 38.70
CA TYR A 470 -0.50 -3.63 37.52
C TYR A 470 -1.89 -3.04 37.22
N ILE A 471 -2.63 -2.55 38.22
CA ILE A 471 -3.91 -1.86 38.00
C ILE A 471 -3.62 -0.43 37.51
N LYS A 472 -2.60 0.20 38.09
CA LYS A 472 -2.00 1.44 37.59
C LYS A 472 -1.62 1.28 36.12
N MET A 473 -0.83 0.27 35.76
CA MET A 473 -0.55 -0.06 34.35
C MET A 473 -1.80 -0.34 33.52
N VAL A 474 -2.90 -0.91 34.04
CA VAL A 474 -4.14 -1.14 33.27
C VAL A 474 -5.00 0.13 33.12
N MET A 475 -4.72 1.17 33.89
CA MET A 475 -5.36 2.51 33.81
C MET A 475 -4.46 3.55 33.11
N GLU A 476 -3.14 3.34 33.11
CA GLU A 476 -2.09 4.21 32.56
C GLU A 476 -1.35 3.55 31.37
N GLN A 477 -1.85 2.42 30.85
CA GLN A 477 -1.28 1.76 29.67
C GLN A 477 -1.43 2.67 28.45
N GLY A 478 -0.30 3.01 27.84
CA GLY A 478 -0.29 3.39 26.43
C GLY A 478 -0.85 2.22 25.62
N ASN A 479 -1.94 2.46 24.91
CA ASN A 479 -2.45 1.50 23.94
C ASN A 479 -1.53 1.62 22.73
N TRP A 480 -0.51 0.77 22.62
CA TRP A 480 0.45 0.84 21.51
C TRP A 480 -0.23 0.51 20.17
N LEU A 481 -0.87 1.53 19.60
CA LEU A 481 -1.55 1.50 18.31
C LEU A 481 -0.55 1.08 17.22
N VAL A 482 -1.08 0.67 16.07
CA VAL A 482 -0.26 0.42 14.87
C VAL A 482 0.59 1.65 14.51
N ALA A 483 0.06 2.86 14.71
CA ALA A 483 0.79 4.12 14.57
C ALA A 483 1.90 4.31 15.63
N GLU A 484 1.63 4.01 16.91
CA GLU A 484 2.60 4.16 17.99
C GLU A 484 3.80 3.20 17.84
N LEU A 485 3.57 1.97 17.34
CA LEU A 485 4.67 1.04 17.04
C LEU A 485 5.61 1.60 15.96
N ARG A 486 5.05 2.14 14.86
CA ARG A 486 5.83 2.79 13.79
C ARG A 486 6.64 3.98 14.32
N GLN A 487 6.02 4.80 15.16
CA GLN A 487 6.70 5.90 15.86
C GLN A 487 7.80 5.38 16.79
N LYS A 488 7.60 4.24 17.48
CA LYS A 488 8.62 3.67 18.36
C LYS A 488 9.85 3.17 17.62
N PHE A 489 9.68 2.52 16.48
CA PHE A 489 10.81 2.10 15.63
C PHE A 489 11.58 3.30 15.08
N LYS A 490 10.89 4.40 14.75
CA LYS A 490 11.49 5.67 14.34
C LYS A 490 12.31 6.32 15.47
N GLU A 491 11.81 6.33 16.71
CA GLU A 491 12.56 6.79 17.90
C GLU A 491 13.82 5.96 18.16
N MET A 492 13.72 4.65 18.04
CA MET A 492 14.87 3.73 18.14
C MET A 492 15.82 3.84 16.92
N ASN A 493 15.48 4.69 15.94
CA ASN A 493 16.18 4.85 14.67
C ASN A 493 16.40 3.51 13.94
N ALA A 494 15.48 2.56 14.07
CA ALA A 494 15.61 1.21 13.51
C ALA A 494 15.78 1.28 11.97
N ASP A 495 16.75 0.54 11.44
CA ASP A 495 16.94 0.40 9.98
C ASP A 495 16.40 -0.94 9.43
N ALA A 496 16.04 -1.87 10.33
CA ALA A 496 15.15 -2.99 10.05
C ALA A 496 14.31 -3.33 11.29
N VAL A 497 13.06 -3.74 11.09
CA VAL A 497 12.19 -4.29 12.14
C VAL A 497 11.82 -5.73 11.77
N PHE A 498 12.07 -6.67 12.68
CA PHE A 498 11.74 -8.09 12.48
C PHE A 498 10.76 -8.58 13.55
N ALA A 499 9.64 -9.16 13.12
CA ALA A 499 8.54 -9.54 14.00
C ALA A 499 8.56 -11.03 14.35
N PHE A 500 8.29 -11.34 15.63
CA PHE A 500 8.07 -12.69 16.14
C PHE A 500 6.67 -12.80 16.77
N GLN A 501 5.75 -13.47 16.07
CA GLN A 501 4.42 -13.82 16.57
C GLN A 501 4.51 -14.99 17.55
N LEU A 502 3.81 -14.90 18.69
CA LEU A 502 3.72 -15.99 19.65
C LEU A 502 2.43 -15.96 20.49
N ARG A 503 1.92 -17.16 20.82
CA ARG A 503 0.88 -17.38 21.83
C ARG A 503 1.37 -18.19 23.04
N ASN A 504 2.62 -18.65 23.00
CA ASN A 504 3.24 -19.57 23.95
C ASN A 504 4.36 -18.89 24.75
N PRO A 505 4.81 -19.46 25.89
CA PRO A 505 6.06 -19.07 26.55
C PRO A 505 7.28 -19.12 25.60
N VAL A 506 8.25 -18.24 25.82
CA VAL A 506 9.52 -18.21 25.07
C VAL A 506 10.49 -19.21 25.70
N HIS A 507 10.70 -20.35 25.03
CA HIS A 507 11.87 -21.22 25.26
C HIS A 507 13.00 -20.85 24.30
N ASN A 508 14.22 -21.32 24.58
CA ASN A 508 15.42 -20.91 23.83
C ASN A 508 15.40 -21.34 22.35
N GLY A 509 14.52 -22.27 21.95
CA GLY A 509 14.27 -22.56 20.53
C GLY A 509 13.61 -21.40 19.79
N HIS A 510 12.77 -20.60 20.45
CA HIS A 510 12.22 -19.36 19.89
C HIS A 510 13.30 -18.26 19.90
N ALA A 511 14.12 -18.21 20.97
CA ALA A 511 15.25 -17.28 21.05
C ALA A 511 16.26 -17.51 19.90
N LEU A 512 16.61 -18.76 19.58
CA LEU A 512 17.48 -19.12 18.46
C LEU A 512 16.98 -18.53 17.13
N LEU A 513 15.68 -18.69 16.82
CA LEU A 513 15.08 -18.09 15.62
C LEU A 513 15.21 -16.56 15.59
N MET A 514 15.00 -15.89 16.73
CA MET A 514 15.11 -14.43 16.84
C MET A 514 16.57 -13.94 16.78
N GLN A 515 17.50 -14.66 17.41
CA GLN A 515 18.93 -14.39 17.42
C GLN A 515 19.56 -14.59 16.03
N ASP A 516 19.26 -15.70 15.35
CA ASP A 516 19.75 -15.96 13.99
C ASP A 516 19.12 -15.02 12.95
N THR A 517 17.90 -14.52 13.17
CA THR A 517 17.33 -13.44 12.35
C THR A 517 18.09 -12.14 12.55
N HIS A 518 18.32 -11.72 13.80
CA HIS A 518 19.11 -10.53 14.12
C HIS A 518 20.51 -10.61 13.49
N LYS A 519 21.18 -11.77 13.61
CA LYS A 519 22.48 -12.05 13.01
C LYS A 519 22.47 -11.95 11.48
N GLN A 520 21.48 -12.55 10.81
CA GLN A 520 21.32 -12.43 9.35
C GLN A 520 21.10 -10.98 8.90
N LEU A 521 20.41 -10.15 9.68
CA LEU A 521 20.22 -8.73 9.36
C LEU A 521 21.52 -7.93 9.52
N LEU A 522 22.31 -8.18 10.57
CA LEU A 522 23.65 -7.60 10.71
C LEU A 522 24.57 -8.02 9.55
N GLU A 523 24.53 -9.30 9.14
CA GLU A 523 25.31 -9.82 8.00
C GLU A 523 24.88 -9.22 6.65
N ARG A 524 23.60 -8.83 6.50
CA ARG A 524 23.09 -8.07 5.35
C ARG A 524 23.43 -6.57 5.41
N GLY A 525 24.00 -6.07 6.50
CA GLY A 525 24.47 -4.69 6.65
C GLY A 525 23.52 -3.72 7.37
N TYR A 526 22.39 -4.21 7.90
CA TYR A 526 21.57 -3.42 8.83
C TYR A 526 22.34 -3.17 10.12
N ARG A 527 22.20 -1.98 10.72
CA ARG A 527 23.04 -1.56 11.86
C ARG A 527 22.27 -1.46 13.18
N ARG A 528 20.95 -1.31 13.12
CA ARG A 528 20.02 -1.28 14.26
C ARG A 528 18.77 -2.12 13.96
N PRO A 529 18.91 -3.44 13.69
CA PRO A 529 17.76 -4.32 13.54
C PRO A 529 17.05 -4.55 14.88
N VAL A 530 15.78 -4.13 14.98
CA VAL A 530 14.95 -4.21 16.20
C VAL A 530 14.00 -5.40 16.12
N LEU A 531 13.99 -6.21 17.19
CA LEU A 531 13.01 -7.27 17.40
C LEU A 531 11.68 -6.67 17.85
N LEU A 532 10.59 -7.02 17.18
CA LEU A 532 9.23 -6.85 17.66
C LEU A 532 8.75 -8.20 18.22
N LEU A 533 8.96 -8.42 19.53
CA LEU A 533 8.48 -9.59 20.26
C LEU A 533 7.00 -9.37 20.58
N HIS A 534 6.12 -10.10 19.92
CA HIS A 534 4.75 -9.65 19.74
C HIS A 534 3.70 -10.67 20.21
N PRO A 535 3.59 -10.95 21.53
CA PRO A 535 2.61 -11.88 22.07
C PRO A 535 1.17 -11.52 21.71
N LEU A 536 0.40 -12.49 21.25
CA LEU A 536 -1.04 -12.35 21.07
C LEU A 536 -1.75 -12.28 22.43
N GLY A 537 -2.67 -11.33 22.57
CA GLY A 537 -3.40 -11.05 23.81
C GLY A 537 -4.93 -10.99 23.71
N GLY A 538 -5.51 -11.25 22.53
CA GLY A 538 -6.94 -11.53 22.41
C GLY A 538 -7.32 -12.89 23.01
N TRP A 539 -8.49 -13.40 22.64
CA TRP A 539 -8.95 -14.74 23.09
C TRP A 539 -7.96 -15.85 22.71
N THR A 540 -7.75 -16.79 23.63
CA THR A 540 -6.99 -18.02 23.45
C THR A 540 -7.75 -19.19 24.09
N LYS A 541 -7.52 -20.42 23.60
CA LYS A 541 -8.12 -21.63 24.17
C LYS A 541 -7.66 -21.89 25.61
N GLU A 542 -8.48 -22.61 26.37
CA GLU A 542 -8.38 -22.73 27.83
C GLU A 542 -7.08 -23.36 28.33
N ASP A 543 -6.45 -24.24 27.54
CA ASP A 543 -5.20 -24.90 27.92
C ASP A 543 -3.92 -24.15 27.49
N ASP A 544 -4.02 -23.03 26.77
CA ASP A 544 -2.86 -22.16 26.50
C ASP A 544 -2.53 -21.28 27.74
N VAL A 545 -1.25 -20.92 27.93
CA VAL A 545 -0.82 -20.15 29.10
C VAL A 545 -1.44 -18.74 29.08
N PRO A 546 -2.15 -18.28 30.13
CA PRO A 546 -2.80 -16.98 30.13
C PRO A 546 -1.83 -15.82 29.90
N LEU A 547 -2.27 -14.79 29.18
CA LEU A 547 -1.47 -13.63 28.77
C LEU A 547 -0.64 -13.04 29.92
N MET A 548 -1.22 -12.85 31.10
CA MET A 548 -0.54 -12.35 32.31
C MET A 548 0.74 -13.14 32.64
N TRP A 549 0.66 -14.47 32.62
CA TRP A 549 1.78 -15.36 32.93
C TRP A 549 2.80 -15.39 31.78
N ARG A 550 2.34 -15.28 30.53
CA ARG A 550 3.24 -15.10 29.37
C ARG A 550 4.03 -13.80 29.44
N MET A 551 3.39 -12.67 29.75
CA MET A 551 4.09 -11.38 29.87
C MET A 551 5.16 -11.41 30.98
N LYS A 552 4.84 -11.97 32.16
CA LYS A 552 5.85 -12.23 33.21
C LYS A 552 7.00 -13.11 32.71
N GLN A 553 6.69 -14.18 31.99
CA GLN A 553 7.70 -15.12 31.48
C GLN A 553 8.60 -14.48 30.40
N HIS A 554 8.03 -13.64 29.53
CA HIS A 554 8.80 -12.91 28.52
C HIS A 554 9.69 -11.82 29.13
N ALA A 555 9.20 -11.12 30.17
CA ALA A 555 10.01 -10.19 30.96
C ALA A 555 11.22 -10.90 31.59
N ALA A 556 11.02 -12.08 32.19
CA ALA A 556 12.10 -12.89 32.75
C ALA A 556 13.14 -13.33 31.69
N VAL A 557 12.72 -13.65 30.46
CA VAL A 557 13.64 -13.96 29.34
C VAL A 557 14.51 -12.75 28.95
N LEU A 558 13.98 -11.52 29.05
CA LEU A 558 14.71 -10.28 28.80
C LEU A 558 15.63 -9.91 29.97
N GLU A 559 15.18 -10.11 31.21
CA GLU A 559 16.01 -9.93 32.42
C GLU A 559 17.24 -10.86 32.47
N GLU A 560 17.16 -12.04 31.86
CA GLU A 560 18.28 -12.98 31.75
C GLU A 560 19.13 -12.78 30.48
N GLY A 561 18.87 -11.72 29.69
CA GLY A 561 19.68 -11.34 28.53
C GLY A 561 19.60 -12.32 27.34
N ILE A 562 18.70 -13.31 27.38
CA ILE A 562 18.47 -14.27 26.28
C ILE A 562 17.95 -13.54 25.03
N LEU A 563 17.19 -12.46 25.24
CA LEU A 563 16.90 -11.44 24.25
C LEU A 563 17.42 -10.10 24.80
N ASN A 564 17.98 -9.24 23.96
CA ASN A 564 18.50 -7.94 24.38
C ASN A 564 17.35 -6.92 24.50
N PRO A 565 17.05 -6.35 25.68
CA PRO A 565 15.97 -5.38 25.85
C PRO A 565 16.19 -4.09 25.05
N GLU A 566 17.43 -3.61 24.91
CA GLU A 566 17.75 -2.37 24.17
C GLU A 566 17.41 -2.46 22.67
N THR A 567 17.32 -3.67 22.13
CA THR A 567 16.95 -3.94 20.72
C THR A 567 15.64 -4.73 20.59
N THR A 568 14.80 -4.75 21.63
CA THR A 568 13.54 -5.51 21.64
C THR A 568 12.36 -4.64 22.10
N VAL A 569 11.41 -4.39 21.20
CA VAL A 569 10.09 -3.88 21.56
C VAL A 569 9.18 -5.06 21.91
N VAL A 570 8.58 -5.03 23.10
CA VAL A 570 7.56 -5.98 23.52
C VAL A 570 6.19 -5.31 23.44
N ALA A 571 5.29 -5.85 22.61
CA ALA A 571 3.95 -5.31 22.41
C ALA A 571 2.90 -6.42 22.36
N ILE A 572 1.66 -6.13 22.75
CA ILE A 572 0.57 -7.11 22.80
C ILE A 572 -0.31 -6.92 21.56
N PHE A 573 -0.46 -7.98 20.75
CA PHE A 573 -1.34 -7.97 19.58
C PHE A 573 -2.78 -8.30 20.01
N PRO A 574 -3.77 -7.41 19.78
CA PRO A 574 -5.11 -7.56 20.39
C PRO A 574 -6.00 -8.64 19.74
N SER A 575 -5.62 -9.17 18.58
CA SER A 575 -6.41 -10.17 17.85
C SER A 575 -6.75 -11.39 18.70
N PRO A 576 -7.99 -11.91 18.61
CA PRO A 576 -8.28 -13.30 18.93
C PRO A 576 -7.38 -14.25 18.14
N MET A 577 -7.05 -15.40 18.75
CA MET A 577 -6.35 -16.52 18.10
C MET A 577 -7.39 -17.51 17.56
N MET A 578 -7.33 -17.83 16.27
CA MET A 578 -8.29 -18.71 15.57
C MET A 578 -7.81 -20.17 15.49
N TYR A 579 -6.51 -20.41 15.67
CA TYR A 579 -5.83 -21.70 15.49
C TYR A 579 -5.96 -22.26 14.06
N ALA A 580 -6.09 -21.36 13.06
CA ALA A 580 -6.37 -21.68 11.67
C ALA A 580 -5.11 -21.75 10.77
N GLY A 581 -3.95 -22.05 11.37
CA GLY A 581 -2.76 -22.53 10.65
C GLY A 581 -2.30 -21.67 9.45
N PRO A 582 -2.15 -22.24 8.23
CA PRO A 582 -1.71 -21.50 7.04
C PRO A 582 -2.59 -20.32 6.61
N THR A 583 -3.87 -20.30 6.98
CA THR A 583 -4.77 -19.16 6.72
C THR A 583 -4.51 -18.04 7.73
N GLU A 584 -4.39 -18.38 9.02
CA GLU A 584 -4.16 -17.39 10.07
C GLU A 584 -2.73 -16.85 10.12
N VAL A 585 -1.71 -17.60 9.70
CA VAL A 585 -0.34 -17.06 9.65
C VAL A 585 -0.20 -15.89 8.67
N GLN A 586 -1.00 -15.85 7.60
CA GLN A 586 -1.10 -14.69 6.70
C GLN A 586 -1.64 -13.46 7.45
N TRP A 587 -2.72 -13.61 8.22
CA TRP A 587 -3.23 -12.56 9.13
C TRP A 587 -2.17 -12.11 10.13
N HIS A 588 -1.52 -13.03 10.85
CA HIS A 588 -0.44 -12.69 11.79
C HIS A 588 0.72 -11.93 11.16
N CYS A 589 1.00 -12.17 9.88
CA CYS A 589 2.04 -11.52 9.11
C CYS A 589 1.62 -10.14 8.57
N ARG A 590 0.46 -10.04 7.89
CA ARG A 590 -0.03 -8.78 7.32
C ARG A 590 -0.25 -7.72 8.40
N SER A 591 -0.73 -8.10 9.59
CA SER A 591 -0.90 -7.17 10.71
C SER A 591 0.44 -6.59 11.18
N ARG A 592 1.54 -7.34 11.04
CA ARG A 592 2.89 -6.89 11.41
C ARG A 592 3.54 -6.07 10.28
N MET A 593 3.24 -6.36 9.02
CA MET A 593 3.53 -5.47 7.88
C MET A 593 2.87 -4.09 8.07
N VAL A 594 1.60 -4.08 8.47
CA VAL A 594 0.82 -2.86 8.77
C VAL A 594 1.41 -2.10 9.96
N ALA A 595 1.94 -2.77 10.99
CA ALA A 595 2.72 -2.15 12.06
C ALA A 595 4.17 -1.76 11.69
N GLY A 596 4.61 -1.97 10.45
CA GLY A 596 5.93 -1.52 9.95
C GLY A 596 7.07 -2.53 10.07
N ALA A 597 6.80 -3.81 10.31
CA ALA A 597 7.82 -4.85 10.24
C ALA A 597 8.28 -5.10 8.80
N ASN A 598 9.60 -5.11 8.58
CA ASN A 598 10.23 -5.40 7.27
C ASN A 598 10.55 -6.89 7.11
N PHE A 599 10.58 -7.64 8.21
CA PHE A 599 10.86 -9.09 8.22
C PHE A 599 9.87 -9.81 9.14
N TYR A 600 9.40 -10.99 8.72
CA TYR A 600 8.50 -11.81 9.52
C TYR A 600 9.06 -13.21 9.73
N ILE A 601 9.32 -13.58 10.97
CA ILE A 601 9.84 -14.91 11.34
C ILE A 601 8.70 -15.93 11.30
N VAL A 602 8.88 -17.03 10.57
CA VAL A 602 7.94 -18.15 10.54
C VAL A 602 8.65 -19.48 10.80
N GLY A 603 8.11 -20.28 11.73
CA GLY A 603 8.64 -21.59 12.10
C GLY A 603 7.78 -22.76 11.62
N ARG A 604 7.95 -23.92 12.25
CA ARG A 604 7.08 -25.10 12.11
C ARG A 604 5.65 -24.78 12.59
N ASP A 605 4.65 -25.29 11.86
CA ASP A 605 3.24 -25.31 12.25
C ASP A 605 2.72 -23.98 12.84
N PRO A 606 2.94 -22.84 12.15
CA PRO A 606 2.57 -21.54 12.68
C PRO A 606 1.04 -21.45 12.75
N ALA A 607 0.54 -20.99 13.88
CA ALA A 607 -0.88 -20.97 14.22
C ALA A 607 -1.60 -22.33 14.26
N GLY A 608 -0.90 -23.46 14.18
CA GLY A 608 -1.51 -24.79 14.28
C GLY A 608 -1.85 -25.24 15.71
N MET A 609 -2.57 -26.36 15.78
CA MET A 609 -2.87 -27.14 16.98
C MET A 609 -3.15 -28.61 16.59
N PRO A 610 -3.16 -29.56 17.55
CA PRO A 610 -3.64 -30.91 17.28
C PRO A 610 -5.14 -30.93 16.95
N HIS A 611 -5.54 -31.78 16.00
CA HIS A 611 -6.93 -32.10 15.67
C HIS A 611 -7.61 -32.78 16.88
N PRO A 612 -8.75 -32.26 17.38
CA PRO A 612 -9.38 -32.75 18.62
C PRO A 612 -9.56 -34.27 18.68
N ASP A 613 -10.19 -34.87 17.66
CA ASP A 613 -10.55 -36.30 17.68
C ASP A 613 -9.40 -37.28 17.39
N THR A 614 -8.28 -36.81 16.80
CA THR A 614 -7.21 -37.70 16.30
C THR A 614 -5.84 -37.46 16.92
N GLY A 615 -5.63 -36.33 17.61
CA GLY A 615 -4.36 -35.98 18.26
C GLY A 615 -3.19 -35.70 17.32
N LYS A 616 -3.38 -35.82 15.99
CA LYS A 616 -2.39 -35.43 14.97
C LYS A 616 -2.42 -33.91 14.78
N ASP A 617 -1.33 -33.32 14.29
CA ASP A 617 -1.32 -31.91 13.88
C ASP A 617 -2.43 -31.65 12.84
N LEU A 618 -3.23 -30.60 13.04
CA LEU A 618 -4.37 -30.25 12.19
C LEU A 618 -3.95 -29.79 10.78
N TYR A 619 -2.69 -29.32 10.65
CA TYR A 619 -2.09 -28.84 9.41
C TYR A 619 -0.78 -29.57 9.14
N GLU A 620 -0.36 -29.63 7.87
CA GLU A 620 0.98 -30.10 7.54
C GLU A 620 2.01 -29.06 8.05
N PRO A 621 3.02 -29.45 8.85
CA PRO A 621 3.86 -28.51 9.59
C PRO A 621 4.70 -27.51 8.78
N THR A 622 4.84 -27.70 7.46
CA THR A 622 5.56 -26.77 6.56
C THR A 622 4.62 -25.89 5.73
N HIS A 623 3.32 -26.20 5.64
CA HIS A 623 2.37 -25.45 4.83
C HIS A 623 2.31 -23.96 5.22
N GLY A 624 2.34 -23.63 6.50
CA GLY A 624 2.26 -22.24 6.94
C GLY A 624 3.40 -21.36 6.39
N ALA A 625 4.64 -21.86 6.41
CA ALA A 625 5.77 -21.14 5.83
C ALA A 625 5.68 -21.07 4.28
N LYS A 626 5.33 -22.19 3.62
CA LYS A 626 5.17 -22.28 2.16
C LYS A 626 4.12 -21.31 1.62
N VAL A 627 2.91 -21.33 2.20
CA VAL A 627 1.82 -20.41 1.86
C VAL A 627 2.27 -18.98 2.04
N LEU A 628 2.90 -18.65 3.17
CA LEU A 628 3.32 -17.28 3.45
C LEU A 628 4.36 -16.75 2.46
N THR A 629 5.30 -17.59 1.99
CA THR A 629 6.28 -17.21 0.95
C THR A 629 5.70 -16.99 -0.44
N MET A 630 4.44 -17.39 -0.70
CA MET A 630 3.75 -17.20 -1.99
C MET A 630 2.46 -16.38 -1.88
N ALA A 631 2.14 -15.87 -0.70
CA ALA A 631 0.88 -15.18 -0.43
C ALA A 631 0.81 -13.81 -1.13
N PRO A 632 -0.25 -13.53 -1.92
CA PRO A 632 -0.45 -12.22 -2.53
C PRO A 632 -0.61 -11.12 -1.47
N GLY A 633 -0.28 -9.87 -1.84
CA GLY A 633 -0.37 -8.69 -0.99
C GLY A 633 0.84 -8.44 -0.06
N LEU A 634 1.58 -9.47 0.37
CA LEU A 634 2.68 -9.36 1.35
C LEU A 634 4.00 -8.79 0.77
N ARG A 635 3.94 -7.74 -0.07
CA ARG A 635 5.10 -7.24 -0.83
C ARG A 635 6.06 -6.34 -0.04
N ALA A 636 5.65 -5.80 1.10
CA ALA A 636 6.42 -4.81 1.86
C ALA A 636 7.29 -5.41 2.99
N LEU A 637 7.38 -6.75 3.08
CA LEU A 637 8.27 -7.44 4.01
C LEU A 637 8.84 -8.73 3.41
N GLU A 638 9.92 -9.24 4.00
CA GLU A 638 10.51 -10.54 3.67
C GLU A 638 10.13 -11.60 4.70
N ILE A 639 9.78 -12.80 4.23
CA ILE A 639 9.52 -13.96 5.09
C ILE A 639 10.86 -14.62 5.45
N VAL A 640 11.09 -14.85 6.74
CA VAL A 640 12.28 -15.53 7.26
C VAL A 640 11.87 -16.91 7.80
N PRO A 641 11.84 -17.96 6.95
CA PRO A 641 11.39 -19.29 7.33
C PRO A 641 12.50 -20.09 8.03
N PHE A 642 12.14 -20.79 9.10
CA PHE A 642 13.06 -21.64 9.86
C PHE A 642 12.59 -23.09 9.97
N ARG A 643 13.57 -23.99 10.01
CA ARG A 643 13.37 -25.40 10.40
C ARG A 643 13.03 -25.51 11.88
N VAL A 644 12.52 -26.68 12.29
CA VAL A 644 12.21 -26.96 13.70
C VAL A 644 13.45 -26.79 14.56
N ALA A 645 13.36 -26.06 15.67
CA ALA A 645 14.38 -26.00 16.70
C ALA A 645 14.02 -26.98 17.84
N ALA A 646 14.97 -27.80 18.28
CA ALA A 646 14.81 -28.81 19.32
C ALA A 646 16.05 -28.84 20.23
N TYR A 647 15.95 -29.51 21.39
CA TYR A 647 17.07 -29.55 22.33
C TYR A 647 18.10 -30.61 21.91
N ASN A 648 19.31 -30.20 21.54
CA ASN A 648 20.39 -31.10 21.16
C ASN A 648 21.14 -31.58 22.42
N LYS A 649 20.95 -32.86 22.77
CA LYS A 649 21.50 -33.51 23.96
C LYS A 649 23.03 -33.57 23.97
N LYS A 650 23.68 -33.63 22.80
CA LYS A 650 25.15 -33.60 22.69
C LYS A 650 25.72 -32.18 22.86
N LYS A 651 25.08 -31.17 22.26
CA LYS A 651 25.50 -29.76 22.37
C LYS A 651 25.10 -29.09 23.70
N LYS A 652 24.10 -29.65 24.39
CA LYS A 652 23.43 -29.06 25.57
C LYS A 652 22.82 -27.68 25.30
N CYS A 653 22.21 -27.50 24.13
CA CYS A 653 21.56 -26.26 23.75
C CYS A 653 20.38 -26.52 22.79
N MET A 654 19.59 -25.50 22.51
CA MET A 654 18.62 -25.53 21.41
C MET A 654 19.35 -25.36 20.08
N ASP A 655 18.95 -26.15 19.08
CA ASP A 655 19.63 -26.31 17.79
C ASP A 655 18.61 -26.68 16.70
N TYR A 656 18.96 -26.47 15.43
CA TYR A 656 18.06 -26.86 14.32
C TYR A 656 18.04 -28.37 14.14
N TYR A 657 16.84 -28.95 14.09
CA TYR A 657 16.63 -30.38 13.93
C TYR A 657 17.24 -30.91 12.63
N ASP A 658 17.85 -32.08 12.75
CA ASP A 658 18.50 -32.83 11.68
C ASP A 658 18.01 -34.28 11.72
N SER A 659 17.40 -34.73 10.63
CA SER A 659 16.83 -36.07 10.49
C SER A 659 17.89 -37.18 10.47
N GLU A 660 19.11 -36.90 10.00
CA GLU A 660 20.22 -37.87 10.01
C GLU A 660 20.76 -38.13 11.43
N ARG A 661 20.44 -37.22 12.37
CA ARG A 661 20.86 -37.26 13.77
C ARG A 661 19.69 -37.17 14.73
N HIS A 662 18.55 -37.78 14.38
CA HIS A 662 17.32 -37.76 15.18
C HIS A 662 17.56 -38.08 16.67
N GLU A 663 18.39 -39.08 16.94
CA GLU A 663 18.75 -39.53 18.30
C GLU A 663 19.43 -38.45 19.16
N ASP A 664 20.04 -37.43 18.55
CA ASP A 664 20.70 -36.33 19.28
C ASP A 664 19.71 -35.30 19.84
N PHE A 665 18.48 -35.27 19.32
CA PHE A 665 17.48 -34.27 19.71
C PHE A 665 16.52 -34.77 20.79
N ASP A 666 15.94 -33.83 21.53
CA ASP A 666 14.85 -34.06 22.46
C ASP A 666 13.73 -33.04 22.22
N PHE A 667 12.50 -33.54 22.13
CA PHE A 667 11.30 -32.76 21.84
C PHE A 667 10.48 -32.59 23.11
N ILE A 668 10.58 -31.41 23.73
CA ILE A 668 9.87 -31.07 24.96
C ILE A 668 8.57 -30.34 24.59
N SER A 669 7.51 -31.12 24.35
CA SER A 669 6.17 -30.61 24.07
C SER A 669 5.58 -29.82 25.26
N GLY A 670 4.58 -28.97 24.99
CA GLY A 670 3.86 -28.23 26.05
C GLY A 670 3.26 -29.15 27.13
N THR A 671 2.82 -30.36 26.76
CA THR A 671 2.34 -31.38 27.70
C THR A 671 3.45 -31.89 28.62
N ARG A 672 4.65 -32.15 28.07
CA ARG A 672 5.83 -32.56 28.86
C ARG A 672 6.36 -31.41 29.72
N MET A 673 6.33 -30.18 29.20
CA MET A 673 6.64 -28.96 29.95
C MET A 673 5.71 -28.80 31.17
N ARG A 674 4.39 -28.94 30.98
CA ARG A 674 3.37 -28.95 32.05
C ARG A 674 3.52 -30.13 33.02
N LYS A 675 4.09 -31.27 32.59
CA LYS A 675 4.42 -32.39 33.48
C LYS A 675 5.60 -32.03 34.38
N LEU A 676 6.73 -31.65 33.80
CA LEU A 676 7.96 -31.27 34.53
C LEU A 676 7.69 -30.18 35.58
N ALA A 677 6.98 -29.11 35.20
CA ALA A 677 6.70 -27.99 36.08
C ALA A 677 5.83 -28.33 37.31
N ARG A 678 4.90 -29.29 37.16
CA ARG A 678 4.08 -29.83 38.26
C ARG A 678 4.87 -30.79 39.15
N GLU A 679 5.64 -31.68 38.54
CA GLU A 679 6.53 -32.61 39.26
C GLU A 679 7.76 -31.93 39.89
N GLY A 680 7.85 -30.59 39.85
CA GLY A 680 8.96 -29.82 40.41
C GLY A 680 10.30 -30.01 39.71
N GLN A 681 10.30 -30.65 38.53
CA GLN A 681 11.50 -30.94 37.74
C GLN A 681 11.82 -29.77 36.80
N ASN A 682 13.12 -29.54 36.59
CA ASN A 682 13.59 -28.60 35.57
C ASN A 682 13.71 -29.30 34.21
N PRO A 683 13.49 -28.58 33.09
CA PRO A 683 13.93 -29.05 31.78
C PRO A 683 15.46 -29.11 31.71
N PRO A 684 16.04 -29.72 30.67
CA PRO A 684 17.48 -29.67 30.42
C PRO A 684 18.02 -28.23 30.41
N GLU A 685 19.21 -28.07 30.97
CA GLU A 685 19.96 -26.81 30.96
C GLU A 685 20.04 -26.23 29.53
N GLY A 686 19.79 -24.94 29.36
CA GLY A 686 19.79 -24.30 28.04
C GLY A 686 18.52 -24.49 27.20
N PHE A 687 17.50 -25.23 27.66
CA PHE A 687 16.17 -25.28 27.01
C PHE A 687 15.37 -23.98 27.19
N MET A 688 15.39 -23.38 28.38
CA MET A 688 14.71 -22.13 28.73
C MET A 688 15.52 -21.40 29.80
N ALA A 689 15.40 -20.07 29.84
CA ALA A 689 16.00 -19.22 30.87
C ALA A 689 15.49 -19.60 32.30
N PRO A 690 16.36 -19.76 33.32
CA PRO A 690 15.98 -20.20 34.66
C PRO A 690 14.87 -19.39 35.37
N LYS A 691 14.92 -18.05 35.39
CA LYS A 691 13.81 -17.22 35.93
C LYS A 691 12.53 -17.45 35.15
N ALA A 692 12.63 -17.52 33.82
CA ALA A 692 11.48 -17.73 32.96
C ALA A 692 10.84 -19.12 33.17
N TRP A 693 11.64 -20.13 33.53
CA TRP A 693 11.14 -21.41 34.00
C TRP A 693 10.43 -21.29 35.35
N THR A 694 11.01 -20.58 36.32
CA THR A 694 10.40 -20.35 37.65
C THR A 694 8.97 -19.79 37.52
N VAL A 695 8.76 -18.77 36.68
CA VAL A 695 7.43 -18.19 36.40
C VAL A 695 6.42 -19.23 35.88
N LEU A 696 6.86 -20.20 35.07
CA LEU A 696 5.99 -21.29 34.62
C LEU A 696 5.70 -22.30 35.74
N THR A 697 6.66 -22.59 36.63
CA THR A 697 6.40 -23.44 37.79
C THR A 697 5.43 -22.78 38.78
N GLU A 698 5.47 -21.46 38.97
CA GLU A 698 4.48 -20.71 39.76
C GLU A 698 3.08 -20.82 39.17
N TYR A 699 2.96 -20.58 37.85
CA TYR A 699 1.70 -20.74 37.12
C TYR A 699 1.15 -22.17 37.25
N TYR A 700 1.95 -23.19 36.95
CA TYR A 700 1.46 -24.57 36.99
C TYR A 700 1.14 -25.07 38.41
N LYS A 701 1.84 -24.60 39.45
CA LYS A 701 1.49 -24.85 40.86
C LYS A 701 0.23 -24.07 41.31
N SER A 702 -0.12 -22.97 40.65
CA SER A 702 -1.38 -22.25 40.91
C SER A 702 -2.60 -23.03 40.41
N LEU A 703 -2.46 -23.79 39.32
CA LEU A 703 -3.51 -24.67 38.78
C LEU A 703 -3.73 -25.95 39.61
N GLU A 704 -2.87 -26.24 40.59
CA GLU A 704 -3.04 -27.37 41.53
C GLU A 704 -3.72 -26.94 42.84
N LYS A 705 -4.11 -25.66 42.94
CA LYS A 705 -4.75 -25.05 44.11
C LYS A 705 -6.11 -24.40 43.80
N ALA A 706 -6.59 -24.57 42.57
CA ALA A 706 -7.83 -24.01 42.03
C ALA A 706 -8.72 -25.15 41.49
#